data_AF-A0A1Y2TUZ7-F1
#
_entry.id   AF-A0A1Y2TUZ7-F1
#
_cell.length_a   1.000
_cell.length_b   1.000
_cell.length_c   1.000
_cell.angle_alpha   90.00
_cell.angle_beta   90.00
_cell.angle_gamma   90.00
#
_symmetry.space_group_name_H-M   'P 1'
#
loop_
_entity.id
_entity.type
_entity.pdbx_description
1 polymer ?
#
loop_
_entity_poly.entity_id
_entity_poly.type
_entity_poly.pdbx_seq_one_letter_code
_entity_poly.pdbx_strand_id
1 'polypeptide(L)'
;MGVSSWNPLRSRDGRQSKLPLYENLNTPSKERDSNDSYSDSDDDDYSITSSSPGTNNSRVTNASITTATPIMPKRSFMVSGRPRQPIAYRLPNKVIRYLCFGLTSFIILMILTLIRASHNENKALAEGRIDRPPSAPPAWESYPFLTRYYGGIRNLVPFSKNVPEYPRLQGEPRVDKLSYVNGSNWKPDVEERNLPASKEYIKYPQSVFQNAPEQFQECFLDKANKVRVPPIRYYEGRPNGFPEAILGSYELLGLPEDICFERYGRYGPYGFGYSVRSGGLGTGEHGEKEGFEATWEKVPQVDWKGMDWADVQRRCYRSNAARYKEQPPRHAAPHGFYVNEGAAPMKVQARDTLPEESPKSLVKEPGKEKNPAPASEGDSVGKKLPRTAVVIRCWDEYLWKEEDIMNIRSLISELVLASGGRYDVHLLVQVKNDAAHPIWADAATYQRRIEETIPEEFRGLVTFWTETQMLSLYQGIFDLFARGPDLPVHGVYRGLQMAMQHFAYLHPEYDYFWQWEMDIRYIGHYYDLFTKIENWAKEQPRKGLWERNGRFYLPSVHGTWEDFKQMTRVQSEMGTTGADNIWDGLPGADKQSQASGRGDKPIWGPERPKDPKDWFEPEDDPVPETTYEKDKYVWGVGEEAEYITFNPMFDPEGTTWGLADDITGYNTTQGMPPRRAQIITASRMSRRLLMKMHRETAFLKHHAFPEMWPGTVALQHGYKAVFVPHPLYVDREWPPEIFAHTLNNGRNGATGGSRTSVFGQREHNLIGLTWFYNSGFAPNLYRRWLGLKVNNDGGEEFEMTVDESRNGTSVNEMRGGEGRMCLPPVLLHPVKDVDLPVEANPEDTLDIPESDPGA
;
A
#
# COMPACT_ATOMS: atom_id res chain seq x y z
N MET A 1 -17.70 40.98 52.75
CA MET A 1 -19.11 40.62 52.46
C MET A 1 -19.05 39.54 51.39
N GLY A 2 -19.30 38.26 51.60
CA GLY A 2 -19.96 37.54 52.67
C GLY A 2 -20.73 36.41 52.00
N VAL A 3 -20.21 35.17 52.11
CA VAL A 3 -20.93 33.87 52.21
C VAL A 3 -21.78 33.45 50.97
N SER A 4 -21.76 32.24 50.39
CA SER A 4 -21.47 30.88 50.88
C SER A 4 -21.11 29.91 49.73
N SER A 5 -20.38 28.87 50.11
CA SER A 5 -20.03 27.61 49.43
C SER A 5 -21.26 26.82 48.90
N TRP A 6 -21.13 25.76 48.09
CA TRP A 6 -20.82 24.38 48.51
C TRP A 6 -20.26 23.56 47.31
N ASN A 7 -19.10 22.93 47.52
CA ASN A 7 -18.69 21.71 46.79
C ASN A 7 -19.36 20.49 47.44
N PRO A 8 -19.52 19.38 46.69
CA PRO A 8 -18.80 18.19 47.13
C PRO A 8 -18.10 17.44 45.99
N LEU A 9 -17.02 16.78 46.39
CA LEU A 9 -16.13 15.91 45.64
C LEU A 9 -16.85 14.81 44.82
N ARG A 10 -16.32 14.51 43.63
CA ARG A 10 -16.42 13.16 43.04
C ARG A 10 -15.13 12.81 42.30
N SER A 11 -14.79 11.53 42.36
CA SER A 11 -13.45 10.95 42.34
C SER A 11 -12.68 11.09 41.02
N ARG A 12 -11.37 11.28 41.20
CA ARG A 12 -10.33 10.75 40.30
C ARG A 12 -10.45 9.23 40.33
N ASP A 13 -10.92 8.64 39.23
CA ASP A 13 -10.56 7.27 38.90
C ASP A 13 -9.58 7.32 37.73
N GLY A 14 -8.32 7.03 38.05
CA GLY A 14 -7.33 6.67 37.06
C GLY A 14 -7.79 5.39 36.39
N ARG A 15 -7.77 5.35 35.06
CA ARG A 15 -7.81 4.09 34.31
C ARG A 15 -6.54 3.31 34.64
N GLN A 16 -6.59 2.53 35.70
CA GLN A 16 -5.78 1.34 35.82
C GLN A 16 -6.22 0.38 34.72
N SER A 17 -5.23 -0.15 34.00
CA SER A 17 -5.36 -1.30 33.11
C SER A 17 -6.06 -2.44 33.84
N LYS A 18 -7.33 -2.70 33.50
CA LYS A 18 -7.95 -3.96 33.85
C LYS A 18 -7.46 -5.01 32.86
N LEU A 19 -6.81 -6.03 33.40
CA LEU A 19 -6.42 -7.28 32.74
C LEU A 19 -7.62 -7.90 31.99
N PRO A 20 -7.39 -8.64 30.88
CA PRO A 20 -8.47 -9.31 30.16
C PRO A 20 -9.10 -10.40 31.03
N LEU A 21 -10.43 -10.39 31.10
CA LEU A 21 -11.22 -11.45 31.74
C LEU A 21 -11.28 -12.68 30.83
N TYR A 22 -10.91 -13.83 31.37
CA TYR A 22 -11.08 -15.15 30.75
C TYR A 22 -12.58 -15.44 30.54
N GLU A 23 -13.02 -15.65 29.30
CA GLU A 23 -14.40 -16.04 28.99
C GLU A 23 -14.48 -17.55 28.76
N ASN A 24 -15.33 -18.23 29.56
CA ASN A 24 -15.63 -19.65 29.38
C ASN A 24 -16.54 -19.84 28.16
N LEU A 25 -16.10 -20.66 27.20
CA LEU A 25 -16.86 -21.08 26.03
C LEU A 25 -18.02 -22.00 26.44
N ASN A 26 -19.16 -21.43 26.83
CA ASN A 26 -20.50 -22.04 26.74
C ASN A 26 -21.61 -21.03 27.11
N THR A 27 -21.75 -19.97 26.32
CA THR A 27 -22.98 -19.17 26.28
C THR A 27 -23.07 -18.42 24.94
N PRO A 28 -24.26 -18.28 24.31
CA PRO A 28 -24.39 -17.54 23.07
C PRO A 28 -24.28 -16.05 23.41
N SER A 29 -23.10 -15.48 23.21
CA SER A 29 -22.83 -14.08 23.49
C SER A 29 -23.35 -13.18 22.37
N LYS A 30 -24.02 -12.13 22.81
CA LYS A 30 -24.61 -11.06 22.02
C LYS A 30 -23.48 -10.16 21.53
N GLU A 31 -23.46 -9.91 20.23
CA GLU A 31 -22.45 -9.16 19.49
C GLU A 31 -22.07 -7.84 20.16
N ARG A 32 -20.77 -7.59 20.19
CA ARG A 32 -20.16 -6.35 20.66
C ARG A 32 -19.39 -5.77 19.47
N ASP A 33 -20.00 -4.78 18.83
CA ASP A 33 -19.35 -3.98 17.80
C ASP A 33 -18.05 -3.39 18.35
N SER A 34 -16.95 -3.66 17.67
CA SER A 34 -15.63 -3.15 17.97
C SER A 34 -15.56 -1.68 17.57
N ASN A 35 -15.45 -0.80 18.58
CA ASN A 35 -15.04 0.58 18.41
C ASN A 35 -13.57 0.64 17.99
N ASP A 36 -13.32 0.98 16.74
CA ASP A 36 -12.00 1.33 16.24
C ASP A 36 -11.58 2.68 16.83
N SER A 37 -10.38 2.72 17.42
CA SER A 37 -9.71 3.98 17.78
C SER A 37 -8.57 4.25 16.81
N TYR A 38 -8.96 4.53 15.57
CA TYR A 38 -8.37 5.63 14.81
C TYR A 38 -9.51 6.61 14.55
N SER A 39 -9.23 7.90 14.67
CA SER A 39 -10.19 9.00 14.47
C SER A 39 -10.86 8.89 13.11
N ASP A 40 -11.97 8.17 13.07
CA ASP A 40 -12.95 8.18 12.00
C ASP A 40 -13.98 9.25 12.39
N SER A 41 -13.78 10.45 11.84
CA SER A 41 -14.84 11.45 11.77
C SER A 41 -15.17 11.72 10.31
N ASP A 42 -16.40 11.36 9.98
CA ASP A 42 -17.25 11.93 8.93
C ASP A 42 -17.03 11.45 7.49
N ASP A 43 -17.49 10.23 7.21
CA ASP A 43 -18.23 9.97 5.97
C ASP A 43 -19.71 10.32 6.21
N ASP A 44 -20.07 11.59 5.97
CA ASP A 44 -21.35 12.05 5.43
C ASP A 44 -21.45 13.59 5.53
N ASP A 45 -20.86 14.33 4.56
CA ASP A 45 -21.54 15.50 3.96
C ASP A 45 -20.78 16.05 2.74
N TYR A 46 -21.18 15.64 1.53
CA TYR A 46 -20.76 16.31 0.30
C TYR A 46 -21.63 17.55 0.06
N SER A 47 -21.24 18.69 0.64
CA SER A 47 -21.82 20.00 0.29
C SER A 47 -20.92 20.76 -0.69
N ILE A 48 -21.53 21.09 -1.83
CA ILE A 48 -20.94 21.79 -2.98
C ILE A 48 -20.70 23.26 -2.61
N THR A 49 -19.46 23.74 -2.70
CA THR A 49 -19.18 25.18 -2.81
C THR A 49 -18.25 25.46 -3.98
N SER A 50 -18.84 25.80 -5.13
CA SER A 50 -18.13 26.36 -6.27
C SER A 50 -17.98 27.88 -6.10
N SER A 51 -16.81 28.33 -5.67
CA SER A 51 -16.39 29.73 -5.77
C SER A 51 -15.70 29.95 -7.12
N SER A 52 -16.40 30.58 -8.07
CA SER A 52 -15.79 31.12 -9.29
C SER A 52 -15.26 32.54 -9.04
N PRO A 53 -14.07 32.92 -9.53
CA PRO A 53 -13.58 34.29 -9.42
C PRO A 53 -14.21 35.18 -10.49
N GLY A 54 -14.70 36.34 -10.06
CA GLY A 54 -15.25 37.36 -10.94
C GLY A 54 -14.18 38.15 -11.68
N THR A 55 -14.49 38.56 -12.91
CA THR A 55 -13.92 39.76 -13.54
C THR A 55 -14.97 40.52 -14.37
N ASN A 56 -15.31 41.69 -13.85
CA ASN A 56 -15.55 42.99 -14.49
C ASN A 56 -16.24 43.12 -15.86
N ASN A 57 -17.46 43.66 -15.81
CA ASN A 57 -17.96 44.85 -16.51
C ASN A 57 -17.16 45.39 -17.73
N SER A 58 -17.85 45.53 -18.86
CA SER A 58 -18.13 46.86 -19.43
C SER A 58 -19.30 46.84 -20.43
N ARG A 59 -20.19 47.81 -20.25
CA ARG A 59 -21.24 48.22 -21.19
C ARG A 59 -20.62 49.03 -22.31
N VAL A 60 -20.97 48.76 -23.57
CA VAL A 60 -21.05 49.78 -24.62
C VAL A 60 -22.22 49.46 -25.57
N THR A 61 -23.16 50.40 -25.66
CA THR A 61 -24.22 50.49 -26.67
C THR A 61 -23.83 51.53 -27.73
N ASN A 62 -24.32 51.35 -28.96
CA ASN A 62 -24.45 52.27 -30.12
C ASN A 62 -23.73 51.72 -31.36
N ALA A 63 -24.12 51.96 -32.63
CA ALA A 63 -25.36 52.35 -33.29
C ALA A 63 -25.02 52.34 -34.82
N SER A 64 -25.95 51.85 -35.64
CA SER A 64 -26.29 52.32 -37.02
C SER A 64 -25.29 52.27 -38.20
N ILE A 65 -25.89 52.26 -39.41
CA ILE A 65 -25.38 52.55 -40.79
C ILE A 65 -25.15 51.27 -41.66
N THR A 66 -26.15 50.79 -42.43
CA THR A 66 -26.43 51.04 -43.88
C THR A 66 -25.19 50.98 -44.77
N THR A 67 -25.09 50.19 -45.85
CA THR A 67 -25.72 50.34 -47.19
C THR A 67 -25.12 49.20 -48.06
N ALA A 68 -25.86 48.44 -48.88
CA ALA A 68 -26.14 48.69 -50.31
C ALA A 68 -25.64 47.50 -51.19
N THR A 69 -26.53 46.71 -51.80
CA THR A 69 -26.85 46.71 -53.26
C THR A 69 -26.32 45.43 -54.00
N PRO A 70 -26.76 45.08 -55.24
CA PRO A 70 -27.81 44.05 -55.48
C PRO A 70 -27.50 43.16 -56.73
N ILE A 71 -28.54 42.57 -57.35
CA ILE A 71 -28.68 42.16 -58.79
C ILE A 71 -28.40 40.66 -59.09
N MET A 72 -29.42 39.78 -59.15
CA MET A 72 -30.28 39.35 -60.30
C MET A 72 -29.65 38.20 -61.17
N PRO A 73 -30.37 37.52 -62.11
CA PRO A 73 -31.67 36.80 -62.03
C PRO A 73 -31.72 35.47 -62.88
N LYS A 74 -32.92 34.83 -62.92
CA LYS A 74 -33.45 33.83 -63.92
C LYS A 74 -33.02 32.35 -63.75
N ARG A 75 -33.83 31.31 -64.01
CA ARG A 75 -35.23 31.15 -64.47
C ARG A 75 -35.72 29.70 -64.23
N SER A 76 -36.98 29.60 -63.80
CA SER A 76 -38.05 28.60 -64.05
C SER A 76 -37.77 27.13 -64.42
N PHE A 77 -38.42 26.22 -63.68
CA PHE A 77 -39.29 25.17 -64.24
C PHE A 77 -40.55 24.98 -63.38
N MET A 78 -41.66 24.62 -64.05
CA MET A 78 -43.03 24.59 -63.55
C MET A 78 -43.47 23.20 -63.07
N VAL A 79 -44.16 23.19 -61.91
CA VAL A 79 -45.40 22.46 -61.55
C VAL A 79 -45.39 20.93 -61.41
N SER A 80 -45.67 20.44 -60.18
CA SER A 80 -46.94 19.78 -59.84
C SER A 80 -47.15 19.66 -58.32
N GLY A 81 -48.41 19.78 -57.86
CA GLY A 81 -48.86 19.34 -56.53
C GLY A 81 -49.16 20.42 -55.49
N ARG A 82 -50.40 20.94 -55.47
CA ARG A 82 -50.96 21.63 -54.30
C ARG A 82 -51.24 20.63 -53.17
N PRO A 83 -51.18 21.09 -51.91
CA PRO A 83 -52.38 20.98 -51.09
C PRO A 83 -52.86 22.34 -50.57
N ARG A 84 -54.17 22.39 -50.35
CA ARG A 84 -54.99 23.53 -49.94
C ARG A 84 -54.52 24.10 -48.59
N GLN A 85 -54.32 25.41 -48.51
CA GLN A 85 -54.26 26.12 -47.24
C GLN A 85 -55.68 26.27 -46.66
N PRO A 86 -55.90 26.00 -45.36
CA PRO A 86 -57.13 26.38 -44.70
C PRO A 86 -57.11 27.88 -44.39
N ILE A 87 -58.28 28.49 -44.57
CA ILE A 87 -58.61 29.87 -44.24
C ILE A 87 -58.34 30.08 -42.74
N ALA A 88 -57.34 30.91 -42.43
CA ALA A 88 -57.08 31.33 -41.05
C ALA A 88 -58.22 32.25 -40.58
N TYR A 89 -59.06 31.73 -39.68
CA TYR A 89 -59.94 32.53 -38.85
C TYR A 89 -59.09 33.52 -38.05
N ARG A 90 -59.17 34.82 -38.37
CA ARG A 90 -58.63 35.87 -37.49
C ARG A 90 -59.51 35.94 -36.25
N LEU A 91 -59.01 35.37 -35.15
CA LEU A 91 -59.59 35.56 -33.82
C LEU A 91 -59.63 37.07 -33.49
N PRO A 92 -60.72 37.61 -32.94
CA PRO A 92 -60.83 39.02 -32.60
C PRO A 92 -59.70 39.45 -31.66
N ASN A 93 -59.08 40.62 -31.88
CA ASN A 93 -57.96 41.13 -31.09
C ASN A 93 -58.21 41.13 -29.56
N LYS A 94 -59.47 41.14 -29.11
CA LYS A 94 -59.84 41.00 -27.70
C LYS A 94 -59.53 39.59 -27.17
N VAL A 95 -59.81 38.54 -27.93
CA VAL A 95 -59.55 37.14 -27.55
C VAL A 95 -58.05 36.87 -27.46
N ILE A 96 -57.27 37.37 -28.43
CA ILE A 96 -55.80 37.26 -28.42
C ILE A 96 -55.21 37.98 -27.20
N ARG A 97 -55.74 39.14 -26.80
CA ARG A 97 -55.30 39.84 -25.58
C ARG A 97 -55.60 39.03 -24.32
N TYR A 98 -56.79 38.46 -24.17
CA TYR A 98 -57.11 37.61 -23.02
C TYR A 98 -56.27 36.32 -23.00
N LEU A 99 -55.94 35.76 -24.16
CA LEU A 99 -55.09 34.58 -24.29
C LEU A 99 -53.62 34.91 -23.95
N CYS A 100 -53.12 36.07 -24.40
CA CYS A 100 -51.82 36.57 -23.98
C CYS A 100 -51.78 36.85 -22.48
N PHE A 101 -52.76 37.55 -21.89
CA PHE A 101 -52.82 37.75 -20.44
C PHE A 101 -52.91 36.45 -19.66
N GLY A 102 -53.66 35.46 -20.16
CA GLY A 102 -53.70 34.11 -19.59
C GLY A 102 -52.34 33.41 -19.64
N LEU A 103 -51.63 33.52 -20.77
CA LEU A 103 -50.30 32.95 -20.95
C LEU A 103 -49.27 33.64 -20.03
N THR A 104 -49.26 34.98 -19.97
CA THR A 104 -48.34 35.72 -19.09
C THR A 104 -48.64 35.43 -17.63
N SER A 105 -49.92 35.36 -17.26
CA SER A 105 -50.32 35.00 -15.90
C SER A 105 -49.91 33.57 -15.55
N PHE A 106 -50.01 32.63 -16.48
CA PHE A 106 -49.57 31.25 -16.28
C PHE A 106 -48.04 31.16 -16.13
N ILE A 107 -47.28 31.88 -16.95
CA ILE A 107 -45.81 31.95 -16.85
C ILE A 107 -45.39 32.57 -15.51
N ILE A 108 -46.05 33.64 -15.08
CA ILE A 108 -45.77 34.27 -13.77
C ILE A 108 -46.11 33.31 -12.63
N LEU A 109 -47.23 32.59 -12.71
CA LEU A 109 -47.58 31.55 -11.73
C LEU A 109 -46.53 30.44 -11.69
N MET A 110 -46.08 29.97 -12.86
CA MET A 110 -45.04 28.95 -12.96
C MET A 110 -43.71 29.42 -12.35
N ILE A 111 -43.27 30.65 -12.65
CA ILE A 111 -42.07 31.26 -12.07
C ILE A 111 -42.21 31.36 -10.55
N LEU A 112 -43.35 31.86 -10.04
CA LEU A 112 -43.59 31.96 -8.61
C LEU A 112 -43.64 30.59 -7.91
N THR A 113 -44.20 29.56 -8.57
CA THR A 113 -44.17 28.19 -8.05
C THR A 113 -42.76 27.60 -8.04
N LEU A 114 -41.93 27.88 -9.04
CA LEU A 114 -40.54 27.43 -9.09
C LEU A 114 -39.68 28.15 -8.07
N ILE A 115 -39.87 29.46 -7.87
CA ILE A 115 -39.18 30.22 -6.81
C ILE A 115 -39.59 29.67 -5.44
N ARG A 116 -40.88 29.38 -5.23
CA ARG A 116 -41.36 28.78 -3.97
C ARG A 116 -40.82 27.37 -3.76
N ALA A 117 -40.76 26.55 -4.81
CA ALA A 117 -40.15 25.23 -4.78
C ALA A 117 -38.66 25.32 -4.44
N SER A 118 -37.92 26.22 -5.11
CA SER A 118 -36.50 26.48 -4.85
C SER A 118 -36.25 27.01 -3.44
N HIS A 119 -37.10 27.89 -2.92
CA HIS A 119 -36.99 28.35 -1.53
C HIS A 119 -37.30 27.24 -0.51
N ASN A 120 -38.31 26.40 -0.78
CA ASN A 120 -38.61 25.25 0.06
C ASN A 120 -37.49 24.21 0.01
N GLU A 121 -36.89 24.00 -1.16
CA GLU A 121 -35.74 23.11 -1.35
C GLU A 121 -34.52 23.67 -0.64
N ASN A 122 -34.15 24.94 -0.84
CA ASN A 122 -33.07 25.60 -0.11
C ASN A 122 -33.28 25.62 1.41
N LYS A 123 -34.54 25.74 1.86
CA LYS A 123 -34.87 25.63 3.29
C LYS A 123 -34.74 24.19 3.78
N ALA A 124 -35.13 23.20 3.00
CA ALA A 124 -34.90 21.78 3.32
C ALA A 124 -33.39 21.43 3.32
N LEU A 125 -32.60 22.01 2.39
CA LEU A 125 -31.13 21.92 2.37
C LEU A 125 -30.53 22.54 3.64
N ALA A 126 -30.97 23.74 4.04
CA ALA A 126 -30.51 24.43 5.23
C ALA A 126 -30.94 23.75 6.55
N GLU A 127 -32.06 23.03 6.54
CA GLU A 127 -32.56 22.23 7.67
C GLU A 127 -32.01 20.79 7.68
N GLY A 128 -31.11 20.42 6.75
CA GLY A 128 -30.50 19.08 6.67
C GLY A 128 -31.48 17.95 6.32
N ARG A 129 -32.66 18.27 5.75
CA ARG A 129 -33.70 17.30 5.40
C ARG A 129 -33.58 16.85 3.95
N ILE A 130 -32.47 16.19 3.61
CA ILE A 130 -32.34 15.50 2.33
C ILE A 130 -32.28 14.00 2.60
N ASP A 131 -33.45 13.34 2.62
CA ASP A 131 -33.50 11.89 2.42
C ASP A 131 -33.19 11.62 0.94
N ARG A 132 -31.92 11.71 0.54
CA ARG A 132 -31.49 11.11 -0.74
C ARG A 132 -31.70 9.61 -0.57
N PRO A 133 -32.46 8.93 -1.46
CA PRO A 133 -32.49 7.49 -1.42
C PRO A 133 -31.04 6.99 -1.52
N PRO A 134 -30.66 5.96 -0.75
CA PRO A 134 -29.31 5.42 -0.81
C PRO A 134 -28.96 5.09 -2.26
N SER A 135 -27.72 5.40 -2.66
CA SER A 135 -27.24 5.06 -3.99
C SER A 135 -27.44 3.58 -4.25
N ALA A 136 -27.82 3.22 -5.48
CA ALA A 136 -27.89 1.81 -5.86
C ALA A 136 -26.53 1.13 -5.58
N PRO A 137 -26.53 -0.12 -5.09
CA PRO A 137 -25.29 -0.82 -4.82
C PRO A 137 -24.44 -0.90 -6.10
N PRO A 138 -23.10 -0.77 -5.99
CA PRO A 138 -22.19 -0.98 -7.10
C PRO A 138 -22.49 -2.29 -7.84
N ALA A 139 -22.41 -2.27 -9.17
CA ALA A 139 -22.79 -3.41 -10.01
C ALA A 139 -22.01 -4.70 -9.65
N TRP A 140 -20.78 -4.56 -9.17
CA TRP A 140 -19.93 -5.69 -8.83
C TRP A 140 -20.34 -6.44 -7.58
N GLU A 141 -21.13 -5.83 -6.69
CA GLU A 141 -21.69 -6.51 -5.52
C GLU A 141 -22.67 -7.63 -5.92
N SER A 142 -23.12 -7.64 -7.17
CA SER A 142 -23.95 -8.73 -7.73
C SER A 142 -23.14 -9.97 -8.15
N TYR A 143 -21.81 -9.86 -8.31
CA TYR A 143 -20.97 -10.99 -8.71
C TYR A 143 -20.77 -11.95 -7.53
N PRO A 144 -20.86 -13.27 -7.73
CA PRO A 144 -20.78 -14.23 -6.63
C PRO A 144 -19.36 -14.29 -6.05
N PHE A 145 -19.26 -14.60 -4.75
CA PHE A 145 -17.97 -14.85 -4.10
C PHE A 145 -17.32 -16.14 -4.62
N LEU A 146 -16.00 -16.09 -4.74
CA LEU A 146 -15.15 -17.24 -5.01
C LEU A 146 -14.96 -18.03 -3.71
N THR A 147 -15.02 -19.36 -3.81
CA THR A 147 -15.02 -20.24 -2.63
C THR A 147 -13.74 -21.05 -2.51
N ARG A 148 -13.00 -21.25 -3.61
CA ARG A 148 -11.86 -22.18 -3.61
C ARG A 148 -10.57 -21.61 -3.02
N TYR A 149 -10.55 -20.34 -2.60
CA TYR A 149 -9.48 -19.81 -1.74
C TYR A 149 -9.40 -20.52 -0.37
N TYR A 150 -10.52 -21.07 0.11
CA TYR A 150 -10.63 -21.71 1.42
C TYR A 150 -10.43 -23.24 1.38
N GLY A 151 -9.90 -23.76 0.27
CA GLY A 151 -9.53 -25.18 0.16
C GLY A 151 -8.32 -25.52 1.02
N GLY A 152 -8.24 -26.79 1.43
CA GLY A 152 -7.25 -27.25 2.42
C GLY A 152 -6.23 -28.26 1.90
N ILE A 153 -5.21 -28.53 2.73
CA ILE A 153 -4.06 -29.40 2.41
C ILE A 153 -4.41 -30.87 2.12
N ARG A 154 -5.61 -31.34 2.46
CA ARG A 154 -6.08 -32.71 2.14
C ARG A 154 -6.71 -32.82 0.75
N ASN A 155 -6.86 -31.70 0.04
CA ASN A 155 -7.42 -31.66 -1.32
C ASN A 155 -6.45 -30.96 -2.29
N LEU A 156 -5.15 -31.23 -2.15
CA LEU A 156 -4.13 -30.68 -3.05
C LEU A 156 -4.07 -31.47 -4.36
N VAL A 157 -3.98 -30.74 -5.46
CA VAL A 157 -3.70 -31.27 -6.80
C VAL A 157 -2.40 -30.66 -7.32
N PRO A 158 -1.60 -31.39 -8.12
CA PRO A 158 -0.46 -30.79 -8.82
C PRO A 158 -0.92 -29.56 -9.62
N PHE A 159 -0.10 -28.50 -9.65
CA PHE A 159 -0.48 -27.24 -10.29
C PHE A 159 -0.93 -27.40 -11.75
N SER A 160 -0.23 -28.25 -12.52
CA SER A 160 -0.58 -28.57 -13.91
C SER A 160 -1.92 -29.29 -14.11
N LYS A 161 -2.54 -29.78 -13.02
CA LYS A 161 -3.86 -30.43 -13.01
C LYS A 161 -4.93 -29.57 -12.34
N ASN A 162 -4.57 -28.41 -11.79
CA ASN A 162 -5.54 -27.51 -11.20
C ASN A 162 -6.40 -26.90 -12.32
N VAL A 163 -7.71 -27.06 -12.22
CA VAL A 163 -8.67 -26.34 -13.06
C VAL A 163 -9.20 -25.19 -12.20
N PRO A 164 -8.80 -23.94 -12.43
CA PRO A 164 -9.13 -22.85 -11.53
C PRO A 164 -10.62 -22.51 -11.55
N GLU A 165 -11.16 -22.12 -10.39
CA GLU A 165 -12.51 -21.54 -10.28
C GLU A 165 -12.61 -20.21 -11.06
N TYR A 166 -11.52 -19.45 -11.09
CA TYR A 166 -11.44 -18.11 -11.69
C TYR A 166 -10.00 -17.79 -12.11
N PRO A 167 -9.73 -17.06 -13.20
CA PRO A 167 -10.67 -16.41 -14.14
C PRO A 167 -11.42 -17.40 -15.05
N ARG A 168 -12.54 -16.94 -15.61
CA ARG A 168 -13.35 -17.69 -16.59
C ARG A 168 -13.61 -16.79 -17.81
N LEU A 169 -13.43 -17.34 -19.01
CA LEU A 169 -13.71 -16.62 -20.25
C LEU A 169 -15.22 -16.49 -20.50
N GLN A 170 -15.61 -15.43 -21.21
CA GLN A 170 -17.00 -15.21 -21.57
C GLN A 170 -17.54 -16.38 -22.41
N GLY A 171 -18.59 -17.05 -21.92
CA GLY A 171 -19.23 -18.19 -22.59
C GLY A 171 -18.78 -19.56 -22.10
N GLU A 172 -17.81 -19.64 -21.18
CA GLU A 172 -17.51 -20.89 -20.50
C GLU A 172 -18.69 -21.32 -19.60
N PRO A 173 -19.03 -22.63 -19.56
CA PRO A 173 -20.06 -23.11 -18.65
C PRO A 173 -19.64 -22.88 -17.20
N ARG A 174 -20.63 -22.53 -16.37
CA ARG A 174 -20.44 -22.44 -14.91
C ARG A 174 -19.94 -23.79 -14.40
N VAL A 175 -18.86 -23.74 -13.63
CA VAL A 175 -18.33 -24.93 -12.98
C VAL A 175 -19.25 -25.30 -11.82
N ASP A 176 -19.62 -26.57 -11.74
CA ASP A 176 -20.24 -27.10 -10.54
C ASP A 176 -19.20 -27.08 -9.41
N LYS A 177 -19.36 -26.17 -8.44
CA LYS A 177 -18.41 -25.99 -7.34
C LYS A 177 -18.24 -27.25 -6.49
N LEU A 178 -19.25 -28.14 -6.48
CA LEU A 178 -19.14 -29.44 -5.82
C LEU A 178 -18.21 -30.41 -6.55
N SER A 179 -17.91 -30.21 -7.84
CA SER A 179 -16.99 -31.07 -8.58
C SER A 179 -15.55 -31.00 -8.05
N TYR A 180 -15.14 -29.87 -7.45
CA TYR A 180 -13.83 -29.72 -6.80
C TYR A 180 -13.69 -30.55 -5.52
N VAL A 181 -14.83 -30.96 -4.98
CA VAL A 181 -14.99 -31.53 -3.65
C VAL A 181 -15.41 -33.01 -3.79
N ASN A 182 -16.20 -33.37 -4.80
CA ASN A 182 -16.73 -34.72 -5.06
C ASN A 182 -15.80 -35.65 -5.88
N GLY A 183 -14.53 -35.30 -6.09
CA GLY A 183 -13.61 -36.03 -6.99
C GLY A 183 -13.15 -37.42 -6.50
N SER A 184 -13.81 -38.48 -6.99
CA SER A 184 -13.48 -39.93 -7.14
C SER A 184 -12.72 -40.76 -6.08
N ASN A 185 -12.09 -40.18 -5.05
CA ASN A 185 -11.38 -40.92 -3.98
C ASN A 185 -11.58 -40.29 -2.59
N TRP A 186 -12.66 -39.52 -2.44
CA TRP A 186 -12.96 -38.84 -1.18
C TRP A 186 -13.64 -39.80 -0.22
N LYS A 187 -12.88 -40.31 0.74
CA LYS A 187 -13.45 -41.01 1.89
C LYS A 187 -14.09 -39.98 2.83
N PRO A 188 -15.27 -40.27 3.40
CA PRO A 188 -15.97 -39.34 4.28
C PRO A 188 -15.20 -39.07 5.58
N ASP A 189 -14.37 -40.01 6.04
CA ASP A 189 -13.57 -39.86 7.24
C ASP A 189 -12.27 -39.08 6.95
N VAL A 190 -12.06 -37.94 7.63
CA VAL A 190 -10.90 -37.05 7.42
C VAL A 190 -9.61 -37.70 7.92
N GLU A 191 -9.70 -38.53 8.96
CA GLU A 191 -8.58 -39.30 9.53
C GLU A 191 -8.07 -40.40 8.56
N GLU A 192 -8.89 -40.86 7.62
CA GLU A 192 -8.48 -41.85 6.61
C GLU A 192 -7.85 -41.21 5.35
N ARG A 193 -7.79 -39.87 5.28
CA ARG A 193 -7.16 -39.15 4.15
C ARG A 193 -5.67 -38.99 4.44
N ASN A 194 -4.82 -39.45 3.55
CA ASN A 194 -3.38 -39.25 3.70
C ASN A 194 -3.03 -37.76 3.58
N LEU A 195 -2.40 -37.20 4.61
CA LEU A 195 -1.82 -35.87 4.57
C LEU A 195 -0.58 -35.88 3.65
N PRO A 196 -0.48 -34.98 2.64
CA PRO A 196 0.72 -34.88 1.83
C PRO A 196 1.93 -34.46 2.67
N ALA A 197 3.11 -34.98 2.35
CA ALA A 197 4.32 -34.59 3.07
C ALA A 197 4.74 -33.15 2.72
N SER A 198 4.88 -32.30 3.73
CA SER A 198 5.46 -30.97 3.57
C SER A 198 6.97 -31.03 3.29
N LYS A 199 7.52 -30.01 2.65
CA LYS A 199 8.96 -29.89 2.29
C LYS A 199 9.54 -28.57 2.78
N GLU A 200 10.84 -28.55 3.07
CA GLU A 200 11.56 -27.34 3.48
C GLU A 200 11.71 -26.38 2.30
N TYR A 201 11.31 -25.11 2.47
CA TYR A 201 11.34 -24.13 1.39
C TYR A 201 12.74 -23.82 0.88
N ILE A 202 13.76 -23.89 1.73
CA ILE A 202 15.17 -23.72 1.33
C ILE A 202 15.63 -24.73 0.27
N LYS A 203 14.91 -25.84 0.08
CA LYS A 203 15.19 -26.87 -0.95
C LYS A 203 14.32 -26.72 -2.18
N TYR A 204 13.42 -25.75 -2.21
CA TYR A 204 12.55 -25.52 -3.35
C TYR A 204 13.42 -25.08 -4.56
N PRO A 205 13.34 -25.76 -5.72
CA PRO A 205 14.28 -25.56 -6.82
C PRO A 205 14.35 -24.12 -7.35
N GLN A 206 13.22 -23.41 -7.43
CA GLN A 206 13.21 -22.04 -7.95
C GLN A 206 13.39 -20.95 -6.87
N SER A 207 13.72 -21.34 -5.63
CA SER A 207 14.03 -20.36 -4.58
C SER A 207 15.41 -19.73 -4.81
N VAL A 208 15.62 -18.53 -4.27
CA VAL A 208 16.93 -17.87 -4.26
C VAL A 208 18.03 -18.73 -3.61
N PHE A 209 17.67 -19.64 -2.71
CA PHE A 209 18.60 -20.56 -2.05
C PHE A 209 19.16 -21.65 -2.97
N GLN A 210 18.46 -21.98 -4.06
CA GLN A 210 18.86 -23.02 -5.00
C GLN A 210 19.33 -22.43 -6.35
N ASN A 211 18.61 -21.44 -6.87
CA ASN A 211 18.91 -20.83 -8.17
C ASN A 211 20.14 -19.90 -8.15
N ALA A 212 20.29 -19.11 -7.07
CA ALA A 212 21.35 -18.11 -6.96
C ALA A 212 21.82 -17.96 -5.50
N PRO A 213 22.37 -19.05 -4.89
CA PRO A 213 22.75 -19.03 -3.49
C PRO A 213 23.85 -18.01 -3.21
N GLU A 214 23.56 -17.04 -2.34
CA GLU A 214 24.57 -16.15 -1.80
C GLU A 214 25.47 -16.91 -0.80
N GLN A 215 26.79 -16.74 -0.92
CA GLN A 215 27.75 -17.35 0.00
C GLN A 215 28.10 -16.37 1.12
N PHE A 216 27.90 -16.79 2.36
CA PHE A 216 28.17 -15.97 3.54
C PHE A 216 28.43 -16.82 4.79
N GLN A 217 28.98 -16.18 5.82
CA GLN A 217 29.15 -16.82 7.13
C GLN A 217 27.80 -16.90 7.82
N GLU A 218 27.38 -18.12 8.12
CA GLU A 218 26.08 -18.39 8.71
C GLU A 218 25.82 -17.61 10.01
N CYS A 219 24.59 -17.12 10.14
CA CYS A 219 24.14 -16.34 11.29
C CYS A 219 23.30 -17.19 12.24
N PHE A 220 23.44 -16.93 13.54
CA PHE A 220 22.78 -17.68 14.62
C PHE A 220 22.05 -16.74 15.57
N LEU A 221 21.00 -17.25 16.20
CA LEU A 221 20.21 -16.48 17.17
C LEU A 221 20.99 -16.22 18.47
N ASP A 222 21.84 -17.15 18.90
CA ASP A 222 22.56 -17.06 20.16
C ASP A 222 24.04 -16.67 19.99
N LYS A 223 24.66 -16.21 21.08
CA LYS A 223 26.08 -15.82 21.10
C LYS A 223 27.03 -17.01 20.97
N ALA A 224 26.60 -18.23 21.27
CA ALA A 224 27.43 -19.43 21.16
C ALA A 224 27.39 -20.07 19.76
N ASN A 225 26.66 -19.47 18.80
CA ASN A 225 26.53 -19.93 17.42
C ASN A 225 25.95 -21.36 17.31
N LYS A 226 24.88 -21.65 18.04
CA LYS A 226 24.26 -22.98 18.11
C LYS A 226 22.79 -23.00 17.70
N VAL A 227 22.05 -21.92 17.95
CA VAL A 227 20.60 -21.85 17.75
C VAL A 227 20.30 -21.31 16.35
N ARG A 228 19.54 -22.10 15.60
CA ARG A 228 19.08 -21.80 14.24
C ARG A 228 17.56 -21.67 14.22
N VAL A 229 17.06 -20.90 13.26
CA VAL A 229 15.62 -20.86 12.96
C VAL A 229 15.28 -22.04 12.06
N PRO A 230 14.26 -22.86 12.37
CA PRO A 230 13.77 -23.88 11.45
C PRO A 230 13.35 -23.29 10.10
N PRO A 231 13.59 -23.96 8.96
CA PRO A 231 13.11 -23.47 7.68
C PRO A 231 11.58 -23.55 7.61
N ILE A 232 10.95 -22.54 6.99
CA ILE A 232 9.52 -22.62 6.65
C ILE A 232 9.26 -23.81 5.71
N ARG A 233 8.03 -24.31 5.74
CA ARG A 233 7.62 -25.50 4.98
C ARG A 233 6.49 -25.20 4.02
N TYR A 234 6.53 -25.88 2.87
CA TYR A 234 5.53 -25.77 1.81
C TYR A 234 4.97 -27.15 1.44
N TYR A 235 3.83 -27.12 0.74
CA TYR A 235 3.22 -28.28 0.11
C TYR A 235 3.23 -28.10 -1.40
N GLU A 236 3.43 -29.20 -2.14
CA GLU A 236 3.38 -29.18 -3.60
C GLU A 236 1.94 -29.15 -4.11
N GLY A 237 1.69 -28.31 -5.10
CA GLY A 237 0.38 -28.15 -5.70
C GLY A 237 -0.46 -27.03 -5.08
N ARG A 238 -1.75 -27.07 -5.43
CA ARG A 238 -2.78 -26.12 -5.01
C ARG A 238 -4.00 -26.86 -4.49
N PRO A 239 -4.79 -26.28 -3.59
CA PRO A 239 -6.13 -26.79 -3.33
C PRO A 239 -6.90 -26.93 -4.65
N ASN A 240 -7.64 -28.02 -4.83
CA ASN A 240 -8.38 -28.26 -6.07
C ASN A 240 -9.35 -27.11 -6.36
N GLY A 241 -9.30 -26.54 -7.55
CA GLY A 241 -10.13 -25.39 -7.93
C GLY A 241 -9.58 -24.03 -7.49
N PHE A 242 -8.39 -23.97 -6.89
CA PHE A 242 -7.83 -22.70 -6.40
C PHE A 242 -7.75 -21.67 -7.54
N PRO A 243 -8.28 -20.44 -7.34
CA PRO A 243 -8.25 -19.41 -8.38
C PRO A 243 -6.82 -19.00 -8.77
N GLU A 244 -6.63 -18.56 -10.01
CA GLU A 244 -5.40 -17.91 -10.45
C GLU A 244 -5.36 -16.44 -10.00
N ALA A 245 -4.16 -15.87 -9.94
CA ALA A 245 -4.03 -14.44 -9.67
C ALA A 245 -4.57 -13.64 -10.86
N ILE A 246 -5.56 -12.80 -10.60
CA ILE A 246 -6.22 -12.01 -11.65
C ILE A 246 -5.36 -10.83 -12.11
N LEU A 247 -4.49 -10.34 -11.22
CA LEU A 247 -3.58 -9.23 -11.44
C LEU A 247 -2.15 -9.68 -11.16
N GLY A 248 -1.22 -9.09 -11.91
CA GLY A 248 0.20 -9.39 -11.78
C GLY A 248 0.55 -10.80 -12.26
N SER A 249 1.75 -11.28 -11.92
CA SER A 249 2.21 -12.60 -12.38
C SER A 249 3.29 -13.19 -11.47
N TYR A 250 3.13 -14.47 -11.12
CA TYR A 250 4.16 -15.25 -10.45
C TYR A 250 5.36 -15.48 -11.38
N GLU A 251 5.09 -15.87 -12.63
CA GLU A 251 6.11 -16.13 -13.65
C GLU A 251 7.02 -14.92 -13.89
N LEU A 252 6.45 -13.71 -14.05
CA LEU A 252 7.24 -12.51 -14.31
C LEU A 252 8.24 -12.19 -13.19
N LEU A 253 7.86 -12.46 -11.95
CA LEU A 253 8.71 -12.22 -10.79
C LEU A 253 9.52 -13.47 -10.41
N GLY A 254 9.34 -14.59 -11.10
CA GLY A 254 9.92 -15.89 -10.72
C GLY A 254 9.47 -16.38 -9.34
N LEU A 255 8.31 -15.92 -8.84
CA LEU A 255 7.74 -16.37 -7.57
C LEU A 255 7.09 -17.76 -7.74
N PRO A 256 7.02 -18.58 -6.69
CA PRO A 256 6.59 -19.96 -6.85
C PRO A 256 5.07 -20.10 -6.89
N GLU A 257 4.54 -20.41 -8.08
CA GLU A 257 3.12 -20.59 -8.35
C GLU A 257 2.62 -22.03 -8.15
N ASP A 258 3.53 -23.00 -8.03
CA ASP A 258 3.22 -24.43 -7.95
C ASP A 258 3.20 -25.00 -6.53
N ILE A 259 3.36 -24.15 -5.51
CA ILE A 259 3.42 -24.55 -4.08
C ILE A 259 2.56 -23.66 -3.18
N CYS A 260 2.05 -24.21 -2.09
CA CYS A 260 1.29 -23.46 -1.09
C CYS A 260 1.86 -23.60 0.33
N PHE A 261 1.51 -22.66 1.20
CA PHE A 261 1.88 -22.59 2.61
C PHE A 261 0.62 -22.60 3.47
N GLU A 262 0.67 -23.39 4.54
CA GLU A 262 -0.31 -23.35 5.63
C GLU A 262 0.32 -22.74 6.89
N ARG A 263 -0.50 -22.43 7.89
CA ARG A 263 -0.12 -21.62 9.04
C ARG A 263 1.05 -22.17 9.86
N TYR A 264 1.17 -23.49 10.05
CA TYR A 264 2.28 -24.07 10.83
C TYR A 264 3.58 -24.09 10.03
N GLY A 265 3.53 -24.47 8.76
CA GLY A 265 4.68 -24.40 7.86
C GLY A 265 5.21 -22.98 7.68
N ARG A 266 4.33 -21.96 7.73
CA ARG A 266 4.70 -20.54 7.63
C ARG A 266 5.19 -19.94 8.95
N TYR A 267 4.45 -20.14 10.06
CA TYR A 267 4.70 -19.45 11.33
C TYR A 267 5.21 -20.33 12.47
N GLY A 268 5.18 -21.65 12.32
CA GLY A 268 5.78 -22.60 13.27
C GLY A 268 7.23 -22.27 13.63
N PRO A 269 8.09 -21.93 12.66
CA PRO A 269 9.46 -21.50 12.97
C PRO A 269 9.59 -20.27 13.87
N TYR A 270 8.54 -19.47 14.04
CA TYR A 270 8.56 -18.16 14.72
C TYR A 270 7.78 -18.13 16.05
N GLY A 271 7.36 -19.29 16.55
CA GLY A 271 6.67 -19.40 17.85
C GLY A 271 5.22 -19.86 17.79
N PHE A 272 4.67 -20.13 16.60
CA PHE A 272 3.29 -20.59 16.44
C PHE A 272 3.16 -22.11 16.66
N GLY A 273 2.14 -22.55 17.38
CA GLY A 273 1.81 -23.97 17.59
C GLY A 273 2.51 -24.65 18.76
N TYR A 274 3.17 -23.92 19.65
CA TYR A 274 3.74 -24.49 20.88
C TYR A 274 3.74 -23.51 22.06
N SER A 275 3.66 -24.07 23.28
CA SER A 275 3.48 -23.34 24.53
C SER A 275 4.59 -22.33 24.84
N VAL A 276 4.23 -21.31 25.65
CA VAL A 276 5.19 -20.33 26.21
C VAL A 276 6.27 -21.02 27.07
N ARG A 277 5.92 -22.12 27.75
CA ARG A 277 6.87 -22.91 28.56
C ARG A 277 7.98 -23.52 27.70
N SER A 278 7.62 -24.00 26.52
CA SER A 278 8.55 -24.49 25.50
C SER A 278 9.21 -23.36 24.69
N GLY A 279 8.93 -22.09 25.05
CA GLY A 279 9.54 -20.91 24.46
C GLY A 279 8.81 -20.35 23.23
N GLY A 280 7.61 -20.84 22.93
CA GLY A 280 6.74 -20.36 21.87
C GLY A 280 5.86 -19.18 22.30
N LEU A 281 4.81 -18.90 21.52
CA LEU A 281 3.84 -17.85 21.81
C LEU A 281 2.61 -18.35 22.58
N GLY A 282 2.47 -19.68 22.80
CA GLY A 282 1.27 -20.23 23.45
C GLY A 282 0.01 -20.10 22.60
N THR A 283 0.15 -19.94 21.28
CA THR A 283 -0.97 -19.80 20.36
C THR A 283 -0.89 -20.80 19.21
N GLY A 284 -1.96 -20.93 18.44
CA GLY A 284 -2.05 -21.91 17.35
C GLY A 284 -2.32 -23.33 17.84
N GLU A 285 -2.95 -23.47 19.01
CA GLU A 285 -3.28 -24.77 19.60
C GLU A 285 -4.67 -25.29 19.22
N HIS A 286 -5.38 -24.63 18.30
CA HIS A 286 -6.71 -25.03 17.83
C HIS A 286 -6.69 -25.37 16.34
N GLY A 287 -7.69 -26.14 15.89
CA GLY A 287 -7.80 -26.56 14.49
C GLY A 287 -7.04 -27.85 14.17
N GLU A 288 -6.96 -28.16 12.87
CA GLU A 288 -6.32 -29.37 12.38
C GLU A 288 -4.80 -29.30 12.57
N LYS A 289 -4.20 -30.27 13.27
CA LYS A 289 -2.77 -30.26 13.62
C LYS A 289 -1.94 -31.37 12.97
N GLU A 290 -2.52 -32.32 12.25
CA GLU A 290 -1.74 -33.46 11.76
C GLU A 290 -0.52 -33.00 10.93
N GLY A 291 0.65 -33.58 11.23
CA GLY A 291 1.89 -33.36 10.49
C GLY A 291 2.62 -32.04 10.76
N PHE A 292 2.12 -31.18 11.66
CA PHE A 292 2.75 -29.89 11.93
C PHE A 292 4.14 -30.00 12.61
N GLU A 293 4.37 -31.08 13.36
CA GLU A 293 5.62 -31.37 14.06
C GLU A 293 6.81 -31.56 13.11
N ALA A 294 6.55 -31.83 11.83
CA ALA A 294 7.58 -31.92 10.79
C ALA A 294 8.41 -30.63 10.66
N THR A 295 7.88 -29.49 11.14
CA THR A 295 8.61 -28.22 11.25
C THR A 295 9.87 -28.34 12.11
N TRP A 296 9.82 -29.12 13.18
CA TRP A 296 10.91 -29.21 14.17
C TRP A 296 11.65 -30.55 14.17
N GLU A 297 11.42 -31.42 13.17
CA GLU A 297 12.04 -32.74 13.07
C GLU A 297 13.58 -32.68 13.01
N LYS A 298 14.13 -31.68 12.30
CA LYS A 298 15.58 -31.54 12.09
C LYS A 298 16.21 -30.38 12.87
N VAL A 299 15.43 -29.32 13.11
CA VAL A 299 15.87 -28.15 13.85
C VAL A 299 14.88 -27.98 15.00
N PRO A 300 15.34 -28.02 16.26
CA PRO A 300 14.44 -27.98 17.41
C PRO A 300 13.66 -26.65 17.50
N GLN A 301 12.60 -26.64 18.30
CA GLN A 301 11.88 -25.42 18.68
C GLN A 301 12.84 -24.38 19.25
N VAL A 302 12.61 -23.12 18.88
CA VAL A 302 13.39 -21.98 19.39
C VAL A 302 12.72 -21.47 20.67
N ASP A 303 13.53 -21.26 21.70
CA ASP A 303 13.12 -20.49 22.86
C ASP A 303 13.32 -19.00 22.59
N TRP A 304 12.21 -18.27 22.47
CA TRP A 304 12.22 -16.84 22.15
C TRP A 304 12.35 -15.93 23.37
N LYS A 305 12.32 -16.48 24.60
CA LYS A 305 12.43 -15.68 25.82
C LYS A 305 13.80 -14.99 25.92
N GLY A 306 13.79 -13.69 26.22
CA GLY A 306 15.01 -12.89 26.35
C GLY A 306 15.79 -12.70 25.05
N MET A 307 15.17 -12.92 23.89
CA MET A 307 15.79 -12.65 22.59
C MET A 307 16.15 -11.17 22.47
N ASP A 308 17.31 -10.84 21.88
CA ASP A 308 17.70 -9.48 21.54
C ASP A 308 17.97 -9.40 20.04
N TRP A 309 16.96 -8.98 19.28
CA TRP A 309 17.07 -8.90 17.83
C TRP A 309 18.11 -7.90 17.36
N ALA A 310 18.38 -6.83 18.14
CA ALA A 310 19.41 -5.87 17.80
C ALA A 310 20.82 -6.49 17.90
N ASP A 311 21.10 -7.27 18.93
CA ASP A 311 22.35 -8.03 19.04
C ASP A 311 22.50 -9.09 17.93
N VAL A 312 21.41 -9.80 17.60
CA VAL A 312 21.38 -10.78 16.49
C VAL A 312 21.79 -10.13 15.16
N GLN A 313 21.15 -9.00 14.81
CA GLN A 313 21.46 -8.27 13.58
C GLN A 313 22.93 -7.80 13.55
N ARG A 314 23.40 -7.20 14.66
CA ARG A 314 24.80 -6.74 14.79
C ARG A 314 25.80 -7.88 14.62
N ARG A 315 25.57 -9.03 15.26
CA ARG A 315 26.47 -10.20 15.13
C ARG A 315 26.47 -10.75 13.71
N CYS A 316 25.30 -10.91 13.09
CA CYS A 316 25.19 -11.40 11.73
C CYS A 316 25.93 -10.51 10.73
N TYR A 317 25.77 -9.18 10.85
CA TYR A 317 26.51 -8.23 10.06
C TYR A 317 28.03 -8.31 10.30
N ARG A 318 28.49 -8.32 11.56
CA ARG A 318 29.93 -8.36 11.87
C ARG A 318 30.63 -9.58 11.27
N SER A 319 30.00 -10.75 11.32
CA SER A 319 30.53 -11.97 10.69
C SER A 319 30.64 -11.86 9.16
N ASN A 320 29.86 -10.96 8.55
CA ASN A 320 29.72 -10.82 7.10
C ASN A 320 30.17 -9.46 6.56
N ALA A 321 30.77 -8.60 7.39
CA ALA A 321 31.05 -7.20 7.07
C ALA A 321 31.93 -7.02 5.81
N ALA A 322 32.82 -7.99 5.54
CA ALA A 322 33.68 -7.98 4.35
C ALA A 322 32.92 -8.01 3.02
N ARG A 323 31.65 -8.45 3.01
CA ARG A 323 30.78 -8.49 1.82
C ARG A 323 30.27 -7.11 1.42
N TYR A 324 30.19 -6.17 2.35
CA TYR A 324 29.48 -4.91 2.17
C TYR A 324 30.41 -3.73 1.95
N LYS A 325 29.88 -2.67 1.33
CA LYS A 325 30.59 -1.39 1.17
C LYS A 325 31.03 -0.85 2.53
N GLU A 326 32.20 -0.21 2.56
CA GLU A 326 32.66 0.49 3.76
C GLU A 326 31.70 1.64 4.09
N GLN A 327 31.34 1.72 5.37
CA GLN A 327 30.39 2.72 5.84
C GLN A 327 31.10 4.05 6.08
N PRO A 328 30.46 5.19 5.75
CA PRO A 328 31.04 6.50 6.02
C PRO A 328 31.18 6.72 7.54
N PRO A 329 32.20 7.49 7.99
CA PRO A 329 32.38 7.81 9.39
C PRO A 329 31.17 8.56 9.95
N ARG A 330 30.60 8.06 11.04
CA ARG A 330 29.38 8.58 11.67
C ARG A 330 29.70 9.66 12.71
N HIS A 331 28.90 10.71 12.76
CA HIS A 331 28.79 11.56 13.96
C HIS A 331 27.84 10.87 14.94
N ALA A 332 28.31 10.54 16.14
CA ALA A 332 27.54 9.75 17.10
C ALA A 332 26.20 10.42 17.45
N ALA A 333 25.11 9.93 16.87
CA ALA A 333 23.76 10.23 17.36
C ALA A 333 23.53 9.42 18.64
N PRO A 334 22.95 10.04 19.69
CA PRO A 334 22.76 9.40 21.00
C PRO A 334 21.65 8.34 21.03
N HIS A 335 20.78 8.29 20.01
CA HIS A 335 19.59 7.44 19.97
C HIS A 335 19.42 6.72 18.62
N GLY A 336 18.82 5.53 18.65
CA GLY A 336 18.52 4.69 17.47
C GLY A 336 19.34 3.39 17.39
N PHE A 337 18.95 2.50 16.48
CA PHE A 337 19.65 1.23 16.23
C PHE A 337 20.76 1.39 15.17
N TYR A 338 22.01 1.14 15.54
CA TYR A 338 23.13 1.16 14.59
C TYR A 338 23.88 -0.17 14.58
N VAL A 339 24.02 -0.75 13.39
CA VAL A 339 24.61 -2.08 13.19
C VAL A 339 26.09 -2.18 13.59
N ASN A 340 26.82 -1.06 13.59
CA ASN A 340 28.25 -1.01 13.93
C ASN A 340 28.53 -0.67 15.41
N GLU A 341 27.50 -0.41 16.20
CA GLU A 341 27.67 0.00 17.59
C GLU A 341 28.46 -1.09 18.36
N GLY A 342 29.60 -0.72 18.96
CA GLY A 342 30.54 -1.63 19.62
C GLY A 342 31.84 -1.99 18.86
N ALA A 343 32.02 -1.53 17.60
CA ALA A 343 33.27 -1.73 16.84
C ALA A 343 34.38 -0.69 17.12
N ALA A 344 34.11 0.35 17.91
CA ALA A 344 35.10 1.32 18.37
C ALA A 344 34.73 1.83 19.78
N PRO A 345 35.68 2.00 20.71
CA PRO A 345 35.41 2.64 21.98
C PRO A 345 35.29 4.15 21.74
N MET A 346 34.07 4.68 21.65
CA MET A 346 33.87 6.12 21.65
C MET A 346 33.73 6.63 23.08
N LYS A 347 34.76 7.37 23.53
CA LYS A 347 34.65 8.29 24.65
C LYS A 347 33.56 9.31 24.32
N VAL A 348 32.47 9.26 25.06
CA VAL A 348 31.53 10.39 25.16
C VAL A 348 32.32 11.56 25.72
N GLN A 349 32.73 12.51 24.87
CA GLN A 349 33.18 13.80 25.39
C GLN A 349 31.96 14.48 25.99
N ALA A 350 31.92 14.53 27.32
CA ALA A 350 31.01 15.37 28.07
C ALA A 350 31.13 16.79 27.51
N ARG A 351 29.99 17.36 27.14
CA ARG A 351 29.84 18.64 26.44
C ARG A 351 30.01 19.80 27.42
N ASP A 352 31.13 19.84 28.14
CA ASP A 352 31.54 20.91 29.03
C ASP A 352 33.07 21.03 29.00
N THR A 353 33.62 21.62 27.95
CA THR A 353 34.92 22.29 27.98
C THR A 353 35.04 23.15 26.73
N LEU A 354 35.17 24.46 26.94
CA LEU A 354 35.46 25.44 25.89
C LEU A 354 36.80 25.08 25.23
N PRO A 355 36.93 25.09 23.89
CA PRO A 355 38.19 24.78 23.24
C PRO A 355 39.10 26.02 23.24
N GLU A 356 40.14 26.00 24.08
CA GLU A 356 41.37 26.75 23.82
C GLU A 356 42.24 26.01 22.81
N GLU A 357 42.62 26.76 21.78
CA GLU A 357 43.76 26.62 20.87
C GLU A 357 43.92 25.37 19.98
N SER A 358 43.94 25.69 18.68
CA SER A 358 44.29 24.88 17.50
C SER A 358 45.63 24.15 17.54
N PRO A 359 45.74 23.01 16.83
CA PRO A 359 47.01 22.57 16.24
C PRO A 359 46.96 22.43 14.70
N LYS A 360 47.69 23.35 14.07
CA LYS A 360 48.57 23.24 12.89
C LYS A 360 48.39 22.05 11.94
N SER A 361 48.05 22.40 10.70
CA SER A 361 48.17 21.58 9.48
C SER A 361 49.60 21.10 9.24
N LEU A 362 49.78 19.79 9.03
CA LEU A 362 50.96 19.24 8.36
C LEU A 362 50.64 19.01 6.89
N VAL A 363 51.11 19.94 6.08
CA VAL A 363 51.24 19.82 4.62
C VAL A 363 52.25 18.71 4.32
N LYS A 364 51.89 17.76 3.44
CA LYS A 364 52.85 16.91 2.73
C LYS A 364 52.71 17.17 1.23
N GLU A 365 53.77 17.73 0.65
CA GLU A 365 53.95 17.92 -0.78
C GLU A 365 54.33 16.61 -1.52
N PRO A 366 54.21 16.58 -2.86
CA PRO A 366 54.23 15.37 -3.67
C PRO A 366 55.64 15.01 -4.16
N GLY A 367 55.95 13.72 -4.27
CA GLY A 367 57.24 13.27 -4.78
C GLY A 367 57.36 11.79 -5.15
N LYS A 368 57.34 11.57 -6.47
CA LYS A 368 58.05 10.54 -7.27
C LYS A 368 57.55 9.08 -7.32
N GLU A 369 56.98 8.80 -8.48
CA GLU A 369 56.93 7.56 -9.25
C GLU A 369 57.97 6.48 -8.88
N LYS A 370 57.47 5.27 -8.64
CA LYS A 370 58.13 4.02 -9.04
C LYS A 370 57.12 3.19 -9.82
N ASN A 371 57.50 2.84 -11.04
CA ASN A 371 56.73 1.97 -11.93
C ASN A 371 56.56 0.55 -11.35
N PRO A 372 55.48 -0.16 -11.73
CA PRO A 372 55.05 -1.39 -11.11
C PRO A 372 55.78 -2.61 -11.69
N ALA A 373 56.15 -3.55 -10.82
CA ALA A 373 56.50 -4.92 -11.22
C ALA A 373 55.22 -5.78 -11.19
N PRO A 374 55.10 -6.78 -12.08
CA PRO A 374 53.82 -7.36 -12.47
C PRO A 374 53.28 -8.25 -11.34
N ALA A 375 52.11 -7.87 -10.83
CA ALA A 375 51.32 -8.77 -10.00
C ALA A 375 50.76 -9.88 -10.91
N SER A 376 51.20 -11.08 -10.61
CA SER A 376 50.65 -12.36 -11.06
C SER A 376 49.13 -12.38 -10.98
N GLU A 377 48.53 -12.98 -11.99
CA GLU A 377 47.12 -13.42 -12.02
C GLU A 377 46.76 -14.16 -10.73
N GLY A 378 45.73 -13.67 -10.03
CA GLY A 378 45.22 -14.25 -8.79
C GLY A 378 44.13 -13.39 -8.15
N ASP A 379 42.88 -13.77 -8.42
CA ASP A 379 41.60 -13.40 -7.79
C ASP A 379 41.03 -11.98 -7.99
N SER A 380 39.87 -11.96 -8.64
CA SER A 380 38.93 -10.85 -8.74
C SER A 380 38.55 -10.31 -7.35
N VAL A 381 38.95 -9.08 -7.03
CA VAL A 381 38.40 -8.32 -5.90
C VAL A 381 36.91 -8.09 -6.20
N GLY A 382 36.04 -8.92 -5.60
CA GLY A 382 34.60 -8.91 -5.83
C GLY A 382 33.96 -7.56 -5.49
N LYS A 383 33.01 -7.13 -6.31
CA LYS A 383 32.22 -5.90 -6.10
C LYS A 383 31.46 -6.00 -4.77
N LYS A 384 31.80 -5.14 -3.80
CA LYS A 384 31.11 -5.06 -2.49
C LYS A 384 29.60 -4.81 -2.67
N LEU A 385 28.78 -5.51 -1.89
CA LEU A 385 27.32 -5.49 -1.96
C LEU A 385 26.73 -4.24 -1.27
N PRO A 386 25.59 -3.73 -1.78
CA PRO A 386 24.82 -2.70 -1.08
C PRO A 386 24.11 -3.29 0.15
N ARG A 387 23.74 -2.41 1.09
CA ARG A 387 22.89 -2.76 2.24
C ARG A 387 21.54 -2.08 2.17
N THR A 388 20.53 -2.72 2.74
CA THR A 388 19.16 -2.24 2.72
C THR A 388 18.57 -2.22 4.13
N ALA A 389 17.93 -1.13 4.54
CA ALA A 389 17.13 -1.09 5.76
C ALA A 389 15.67 -1.42 5.45
N VAL A 390 15.02 -2.22 6.28
CA VAL A 390 13.56 -2.43 6.26
C VAL A 390 12.99 -1.74 7.49
N VAL A 391 12.32 -0.61 7.25
CA VAL A 391 11.85 0.31 8.28
C VAL A 391 10.36 0.11 8.45
N ILE A 392 9.98 -0.54 9.55
CA ILE A 392 8.59 -0.80 9.90
C ILE A 392 8.08 0.39 10.72
N ARG A 393 7.00 1.01 10.25
CA ARG A 393 6.40 2.17 10.92
C ARG A 393 5.37 1.73 11.95
N CYS A 394 5.48 2.22 13.18
CA CYS A 394 4.44 2.07 14.21
C CYS A 394 4.39 3.31 15.12
N TRP A 395 3.58 3.25 16.18
CA TRP A 395 3.44 4.32 17.17
C TRP A 395 3.57 3.77 18.58
N ASP A 396 3.85 4.65 19.54
CA ASP A 396 4.13 4.31 20.93
C ASP A 396 2.90 3.81 21.72
N GLU A 397 1.71 3.96 21.17
CA GLU A 397 0.45 3.38 21.68
C GLU A 397 -0.02 2.16 20.87
N TYR A 398 0.87 1.53 20.07
CA TYR A 398 0.55 0.34 19.30
C TYR A 398 0.26 -0.84 20.23
N LEU A 399 -0.86 -1.53 20.03
CA LEU A 399 -1.20 -2.73 20.78
C LEU A 399 -0.55 -3.94 20.11
N TRP A 400 0.51 -4.47 20.75
CA TRP A 400 1.22 -5.64 20.27
C TRP A 400 0.45 -6.93 20.59
N LYS A 401 0.18 -7.73 19.57
CA LYS A 401 -0.40 -9.07 19.70
C LYS A 401 0.62 -10.14 19.29
N GLU A 402 0.35 -11.40 19.63
CA GLU A 402 1.21 -12.55 19.32
C GLU A 402 1.43 -12.69 17.80
N GLU A 403 0.41 -12.32 17.02
CA GLU A 403 0.44 -12.31 15.56
C GLU A 403 1.47 -11.30 15.01
N ASP A 404 1.52 -10.09 15.58
CA ASP A 404 2.52 -9.08 15.22
C ASP A 404 3.93 -9.56 15.54
N ILE A 405 4.09 -10.19 16.70
CA ILE A 405 5.37 -10.72 17.17
C ILE A 405 5.89 -11.78 16.20
N MET A 406 5.10 -12.80 15.85
CA MET A 406 5.56 -13.83 14.90
C MET A 406 5.81 -13.28 13.51
N ASN A 407 5.03 -12.29 13.05
CA ASN A 407 5.27 -11.65 11.76
C ASN A 407 6.62 -10.90 11.74
N ILE A 408 6.94 -10.13 12.78
CA ILE A 408 8.22 -9.41 12.87
C ILE A 408 9.40 -10.38 13.05
N ARG A 409 9.24 -11.43 13.88
CA ARG A 409 10.25 -12.50 13.97
C ARG A 409 10.52 -13.14 12.60
N SER A 410 9.47 -13.35 11.79
CA SER A 410 9.62 -13.89 10.44
C SER A 410 10.39 -12.94 9.53
N LEU A 411 10.04 -11.65 9.52
CA LEU A 411 10.75 -10.62 8.75
C LEU A 411 12.24 -10.57 9.10
N ILE A 412 12.58 -10.49 10.39
CA ILE A 412 13.98 -10.38 10.82
C ILE A 412 14.74 -11.67 10.50
N SER A 413 14.18 -12.84 10.81
CA SER A 413 14.83 -14.12 10.56
C SER A 413 15.11 -14.34 9.07
N GLU A 414 14.10 -14.08 8.24
CA GLU A 414 14.18 -14.35 6.80
C GLU A 414 15.05 -13.31 6.08
N LEU A 415 14.94 -12.03 6.41
CA LEU A 415 15.70 -10.98 5.72
C LEU A 415 17.12 -10.84 6.25
N VAL A 416 17.34 -10.93 7.56
CA VAL A 416 18.66 -10.69 8.14
C VAL A 416 19.50 -11.96 8.12
N LEU A 417 18.99 -13.05 8.70
CA LEU A 417 19.79 -14.27 8.88
C LEU A 417 19.99 -15.01 7.55
N ALA A 418 18.93 -15.13 6.75
CA ALA A 418 18.99 -15.90 5.49
C ALA A 418 19.78 -15.18 4.37
N SER A 419 20.07 -13.89 4.52
CA SER A 419 20.90 -13.10 3.58
C SER A 419 22.33 -12.83 4.08
N GLY A 420 22.63 -13.19 5.33
CA GLY A 420 23.90 -12.86 6.00
C GLY A 420 24.06 -11.36 6.25
N GLY A 421 22.99 -10.67 6.65
CA GLY A 421 22.99 -9.26 7.05
C GLY A 421 22.93 -8.25 5.90
N ARG A 422 22.39 -8.65 4.72
CA ARG A 422 22.16 -7.74 3.58
C ARG A 422 21.08 -6.73 3.92
N TYR A 423 20.09 -7.19 4.69
CA TYR A 423 19.02 -6.39 5.25
C TYR A 423 19.23 -6.22 6.76
N ASP A 424 18.84 -5.05 7.28
CA ASP A 424 18.60 -4.81 8.71
C ASP A 424 17.15 -4.35 8.89
N VAL A 425 16.45 -4.83 9.93
CA VAL A 425 15.09 -4.39 10.26
C VAL A 425 15.14 -3.35 11.37
N HIS A 426 14.31 -2.31 11.24
CA HIS A 426 14.19 -1.19 12.17
C HIS A 426 12.73 -0.92 12.51
N LEU A 427 12.48 -0.43 13.73
CA LEU A 427 11.19 0.11 14.13
C LEU A 427 11.29 1.64 14.17
N LEU A 428 10.58 2.32 13.26
CA LEU A 428 10.45 3.78 13.28
C LEU A 428 9.15 4.14 13.99
N VAL A 429 9.28 4.50 15.26
CA VAL A 429 8.16 4.62 16.18
C VAL A 429 7.82 6.08 16.39
N GLN A 430 6.58 6.45 16.10
CA GLN A 430 6.12 7.79 16.41
C GLN A 430 5.70 7.88 17.88
N VAL A 431 6.13 8.93 18.59
CA VAL A 431 5.52 9.32 19.86
C VAL A 431 4.38 10.29 19.58
N LYS A 432 3.13 9.86 19.81
CA LYS A 432 1.93 10.64 19.48
C LYS A 432 1.77 11.88 20.34
N ASN A 433 1.92 11.72 21.65
CA ASN A 433 1.79 12.81 22.62
C ASN A 433 3.16 13.24 23.14
N ASP A 434 3.94 13.91 22.29
CA ASP A 434 5.31 14.33 22.61
C ASP A 434 5.37 15.41 23.72
N ALA A 435 4.28 16.15 23.93
CA ALA A 435 4.13 17.06 25.06
C ALA A 435 4.04 16.31 26.41
N ALA A 436 3.32 15.20 26.47
CA ALA A 436 3.23 14.35 27.66
C ALA A 436 4.48 13.45 27.83
N HIS A 437 5.13 13.09 26.72
CA HIS A 437 6.29 12.22 26.68
C HIS A 437 7.49 12.95 26.06
N PRO A 438 8.20 13.81 26.82
CA PRO A 438 9.32 14.61 26.31
C PRO A 438 10.59 13.76 26.14
N ILE A 439 10.56 12.79 25.22
CA ILE A 439 11.63 11.81 24.96
C ILE A 439 12.98 12.45 24.59
N TRP A 440 12.98 13.71 24.15
CA TRP A 440 14.19 14.46 23.78
C TRP A 440 14.87 15.16 24.97
N ALA A 441 14.25 15.15 26.17
CA ALA A 441 14.79 15.84 27.34
C ALA A 441 16.07 15.16 27.88
N ASP A 442 16.08 13.82 27.92
CA ASP A 442 17.22 13.04 28.40
C ASP A 442 17.12 11.57 27.94
N ALA A 443 18.25 10.85 28.00
CA ALA A 443 18.34 9.47 27.54
C ALA A 443 17.55 8.47 28.40
N ALA A 444 17.34 8.74 29.69
CA ALA A 444 16.59 7.85 30.56
C ALA A 444 15.09 7.93 30.25
N THR A 445 14.57 9.11 29.91
CA THR A 445 13.18 9.29 29.45
C THR A 445 12.94 8.60 28.11
N TYR A 446 13.88 8.73 27.15
CA TYR A 446 13.84 8.00 25.88
C TYR A 446 13.77 6.49 26.10
N GLN A 447 14.69 5.96 26.92
CA GLN A 447 14.77 4.52 27.20
C GLN A 447 13.53 4.00 27.95
N ARG A 448 13.03 4.75 28.93
CA ARG A 448 11.80 4.39 29.65
C ARG A 448 10.61 4.25 28.70
N ARG A 449 10.47 5.17 27.73
CA ARG A 449 9.36 5.08 26.76
C ARG A 449 9.45 3.81 25.90
N ILE A 450 10.66 3.39 25.52
CA ILE A 450 10.88 2.11 24.83
C ILE A 450 10.40 0.95 25.73
N GLU A 451 10.82 0.93 26.99
CA GLU A 451 10.52 -0.15 27.92
C GLU A 451 9.01 -0.29 28.19
N GLU A 452 8.30 0.83 28.23
CA GLU A 452 6.85 0.90 28.46
C GLU A 452 6.00 0.51 27.24
N THR A 453 6.53 0.65 26.01
CA THR A 453 5.70 0.59 24.78
C THR A 453 6.11 -0.50 23.79
N ILE A 454 7.33 -1.02 23.88
CA ILE A 454 7.89 -1.96 22.90
C ILE A 454 8.21 -3.31 23.59
N PRO A 455 7.79 -4.45 22.99
CA PRO A 455 8.13 -5.78 23.48
C PRO A 455 9.63 -5.95 23.64
N GLU A 456 10.03 -6.66 24.69
CA GLU A 456 11.43 -6.78 25.13
C GLU A 456 12.38 -7.16 23.98
N GLU A 457 11.97 -8.09 23.12
CA GLU A 457 12.81 -8.59 22.04
C GLU A 457 13.12 -7.56 20.93
N PHE A 458 12.30 -6.52 20.79
CA PHE A 458 12.44 -5.50 19.73
C PHE A 458 12.95 -4.15 20.23
N ARG A 459 13.12 -3.96 21.55
CA ARG A 459 13.49 -2.66 22.15
C ARG A 459 14.75 -2.04 21.54
N GLY A 460 15.74 -2.87 21.20
CA GLY A 460 16.99 -2.43 20.60
C GLY A 460 16.91 -2.00 19.13
N LEU A 461 15.76 -2.14 18.47
CA LEU A 461 15.53 -1.80 17.06
C LEU A 461 14.88 -0.42 16.87
N VAL A 462 14.57 0.27 17.97
CA VAL A 462 13.68 1.43 17.98
C VAL A 462 14.41 2.73 17.68
N THR A 463 13.86 3.47 16.74
CA THR A 463 14.17 4.89 16.51
C THR A 463 12.88 5.69 16.66
N PHE A 464 12.82 6.56 17.67
CA PHE A 464 11.65 7.43 17.85
C PHE A 464 11.69 8.63 16.91
N TRP A 465 10.52 9.14 16.57
CA TRP A 465 10.34 10.46 15.96
C TRP A 465 9.07 11.15 16.51
N THR A 466 9.00 12.48 16.40
CA THR A 466 7.83 13.26 16.83
C THR A 466 7.41 14.29 15.80
N GLU A 467 6.16 14.75 15.86
CA GLU A 467 5.66 15.82 15.00
C GLU A 467 6.43 17.13 15.23
N THR A 468 6.69 17.51 16.49
CA THR A 468 7.48 18.70 16.81
C THR A 468 8.90 18.62 16.24
N GLN A 469 9.51 17.43 16.21
CA GLN A 469 10.80 17.23 15.56
C GLN A 469 10.71 17.47 14.06
N MET A 470 9.69 16.93 13.38
CA MET A 470 9.50 17.15 11.94
C MET A 470 9.23 18.62 11.62
N LEU A 471 8.44 19.30 12.44
CA LEU A 471 8.23 20.75 12.35
C LEU A 471 9.55 21.52 12.49
N SER A 472 10.40 21.13 13.44
CA SER A 472 11.71 21.77 13.68
C SER A 472 12.68 21.58 12.51
N LEU A 473 12.69 20.39 11.89
CA LEU A 473 13.58 20.08 10.76
C LEU A 473 13.08 20.70 9.45
N TYR A 474 11.77 20.69 9.23
CA TYR A 474 11.13 21.10 7.98
C TYR A 474 10.24 22.34 8.19
N GLN A 475 10.83 23.39 8.76
CA GLN A 475 10.14 24.65 9.06
C GLN A 475 9.71 25.39 7.79
N GLY A 476 8.61 26.14 7.87
CA GLY A 476 8.17 27.05 6.80
C GLY A 476 7.46 26.40 5.63
N ILE A 477 7.09 25.12 5.75
CA ILE A 477 6.16 24.47 4.81
C ILE A 477 4.78 25.10 4.99
N PHE A 478 4.18 25.51 3.88
CA PHE A 478 2.82 26.03 3.88
C PHE A 478 1.83 24.88 4.01
N ASP A 479 1.10 24.85 5.12
CA ASP A 479 0.11 23.82 5.38
C ASP A 479 -1.21 24.13 4.66
N LEU A 480 -1.61 23.23 3.76
CA LEU A 480 -2.89 23.29 3.05
C LEU A 480 -4.08 22.84 3.90
N PHE A 481 -3.83 22.16 5.03
CA PHE A 481 -4.86 21.51 5.85
C PHE A 481 -5.83 20.68 5.00
N ALA A 482 -5.30 19.91 4.03
CA ALA A 482 -6.07 19.17 3.04
C ALA A 482 -7.10 18.19 3.66
N ARG A 483 -6.90 17.79 4.92
CA ARG A 483 -7.81 16.95 5.70
C ARG A 483 -8.22 17.60 7.03
N GLY A 484 -8.20 18.93 7.09
CA GLY A 484 -8.53 19.70 8.29
C GLY A 484 -7.34 19.97 9.21
N PRO A 485 -7.56 20.75 10.29
CA PRO A 485 -6.51 21.19 11.21
C PRO A 485 -5.93 20.07 12.07
N ASP A 486 -6.67 18.98 12.27
CA ASP A 486 -6.25 17.84 13.11
C ASP A 486 -5.24 16.92 12.40
N LEU A 487 -5.04 17.11 11.09
CA LEU A 487 -4.08 16.35 10.28
C LEU A 487 -3.08 17.32 9.60
N PRO A 488 -2.20 17.97 10.38
CA PRO A 488 -1.22 18.92 9.86
C PRO A 488 -0.15 18.23 8.99
N VAL A 489 0.57 19.03 8.20
CA VAL A 489 1.54 18.56 7.21
C VAL A 489 2.71 17.80 7.83
N HIS A 490 3.11 18.14 9.06
CA HIS A 490 4.18 17.46 9.82
C HIS A 490 3.68 16.25 10.61
N GLY A 491 2.36 16.07 10.71
CA GLY A 491 1.74 15.01 11.49
C GLY A 491 1.82 13.63 10.84
N VAL A 492 1.24 12.65 11.51
CA VAL A 492 1.35 11.21 11.20
C VAL A 492 0.75 10.78 9.88
N TYR A 493 -0.18 11.59 9.38
CA TYR A 493 -0.92 11.26 8.17
C TYR A 493 -0.21 11.84 6.95
N ARG A 494 0.31 13.07 7.04
CA ARG A 494 0.89 13.81 5.90
C ARG A 494 2.42 13.94 5.94
N GLY A 495 3.02 13.80 7.11
CA GLY A 495 4.45 13.96 7.37
C GLY A 495 5.26 12.67 7.38
N LEU A 496 4.67 11.51 7.06
CA LEU A 496 5.34 10.21 7.16
C LEU A 496 6.67 10.15 6.37
N GLN A 497 6.71 10.76 5.18
CA GLN A 497 7.93 10.79 4.38
C GLN A 497 9.03 11.65 5.02
N MET A 498 8.67 12.67 5.81
CA MET A 498 9.64 13.50 6.53
C MET A 498 10.44 12.70 7.56
N ALA A 499 9.76 11.81 8.28
CA ALA A 499 10.39 10.90 9.24
C ALA A 499 11.30 9.89 8.53
N MET A 500 10.84 9.33 7.41
CA MET A 500 11.63 8.39 6.60
C MET A 500 12.89 9.05 5.97
N GLN A 501 12.73 10.26 5.45
CA GLN A 501 13.83 11.11 4.96
C GLN A 501 14.88 11.36 6.05
N HIS A 502 14.42 11.73 7.25
CA HIS A 502 15.33 12.00 8.36
C HIS A 502 16.02 10.73 8.86
N PHE A 503 15.30 9.61 8.92
CA PHE A 503 15.88 8.31 9.24
C PHE A 503 17.01 7.96 8.26
N ALA A 504 16.78 8.06 6.95
CA ALA A 504 17.81 7.79 5.95
C ALA A 504 19.01 8.77 5.99
N TYR A 505 18.80 9.99 6.48
CA TYR A 505 19.87 10.94 6.73
C TYR A 505 20.78 10.48 7.88
N LEU A 506 20.19 9.96 8.95
CA LEU A 506 20.91 9.45 10.13
C LEU A 506 21.59 8.09 9.90
N HIS A 507 21.15 7.33 8.89
CA HIS A 507 21.66 6.01 8.55
C HIS A 507 22.37 5.96 7.18
N PRO A 508 23.57 6.57 7.05
CA PRO A 508 24.31 6.59 5.78
C PRO A 508 24.91 5.24 5.39
N GLU A 509 24.81 4.21 6.24
CA GLU A 509 25.27 2.85 5.99
C GLU A 509 24.42 2.05 5.00
N TYR A 510 23.20 2.50 4.67
CA TYR A 510 22.31 1.82 3.73
C TYR A 510 22.25 2.54 2.38
N ASP A 511 22.21 1.77 1.29
CA ASP A 511 21.99 2.29 -0.05
C ASP A 511 20.48 2.37 -0.39
N TYR A 512 19.66 1.50 0.23
CA TYR A 512 18.22 1.38 -0.02
C TYR A 512 17.44 1.24 1.28
N PHE A 513 16.17 1.61 1.22
CA PHE A 513 15.26 1.58 2.35
C PHE A 513 13.88 1.09 1.91
N TRP A 514 13.39 0.02 2.52
CA TRP A 514 11.99 -0.34 2.45
C TRP A 514 11.24 0.41 3.55
N GLN A 515 10.23 1.19 3.16
CA GLN A 515 9.19 1.65 4.08
C GLN A 515 8.12 0.56 4.12
N TRP A 516 7.87 0.01 5.31
CA TRP A 516 6.94 -1.10 5.52
C TRP A 516 5.90 -0.76 6.59
N GLU A 517 4.71 -1.33 6.47
CA GLU A 517 3.58 -1.08 7.37
C GLU A 517 3.34 -2.29 8.28
N MET A 518 2.93 -2.03 9.52
CA MET A 518 2.65 -3.07 10.52
C MET A 518 1.51 -4.00 10.13
N ASP A 519 0.65 -3.60 9.18
CA ASP A 519 -0.53 -4.34 8.74
C ASP A 519 -0.33 -5.08 7.39
N ILE A 520 0.92 -5.22 6.94
CA ILE A 520 1.25 -6.05 5.76
C ILE A 520 1.63 -7.46 6.20
N ARG A 521 1.07 -8.47 5.52
CA ARG A 521 1.48 -9.88 5.67
C ARG A 521 1.91 -10.49 4.35
N TYR A 522 2.82 -11.45 4.42
CA TYR A 522 3.27 -12.23 3.27
C TYR A 522 3.28 -13.74 3.58
N ILE A 523 2.54 -14.51 2.78
CA ILE A 523 2.46 -15.97 2.89
C ILE A 523 3.54 -16.64 2.04
N GLY A 524 4.80 -16.32 2.32
CA GLY A 524 5.95 -16.89 1.61
C GLY A 524 7.25 -16.56 2.35
N HIS A 525 8.39 -16.57 1.65
CA HIS A 525 9.68 -16.19 2.22
C HIS A 525 10.09 -14.77 1.80
N TYR A 526 10.19 -13.83 2.73
CA TYR A 526 10.49 -12.40 2.49
C TYR A 526 11.79 -12.18 1.73
N TYR A 527 12.87 -12.91 2.03
CA TYR A 527 14.12 -12.77 1.28
C TYR A 527 14.01 -13.22 -0.19
N ASP A 528 13.20 -14.25 -0.49
CA ASP A 528 12.94 -14.68 -1.87
C ASP A 528 12.14 -13.59 -2.61
N LEU A 529 11.08 -13.08 -1.96
CA LEU A 529 10.24 -11.99 -2.47
C LEU A 529 11.07 -10.73 -2.79
N PHE A 530 11.80 -10.21 -1.82
CA PHE A 530 12.52 -8.93 -1.96
C PHE A 530 13.62 -9.04 -3.02
N THR A 531 14.39 -10.13 -3.01
CA THR A 531 15.46 -10.34 -3.98
C THR A 531 14.90 -10.44 -5.40
N LYS A 532 13.82 -11.17 -5.61
CA LYS A 532 13.20 -11.33 -6.93
C LYS A 532 12.57 -10.04 -7.45
N ILE A 533 11.93 -9.26 -6.59
CA ILE A 533 11.41 -7.94 -6.93
C ILE A 533 12.54 -6.99 -7.32
N GLU A 534 13.61 -6.94 -6.54
CA GLU A 534 14.77 -6.09 -6.80
C GLU A 534 15.42 -6.46 -8.15
N ASN A 535 15.59 -7.76 -8.43
CA ASN A 535 16.13 -8.24 -9.70
C ASN A 535 15.22 -7.89 -10.88
N TRP A 536 13.92 -8.13 -10.78
CA TRP A 536 12.97 -7.80 -11.84
C TRP A 536 12.90 -6.30 -12.12
N ALA A 537 12.90 -5.46 -11.07
CA ALA A 537 12.90 -4.01 -11.20
C ALA A 537 14.18 -3.50 -11.89
N LYS A 538 15.32 -4.13 -11.60
CA LYS A 538 16.61 -3.83 -12.22
C LYS A 538 16.63 -4.11 -13.72
N GLU A 539 15.92 -5.14 -14.17
CA GLU A 539 15.80 -5.51 -15.59
C GLU A 539 14.91 -4.55 -16.39
N GLN A 540 14.04 -3.77 -15.74
CA GLN A 540 13.12 -2.89 -16.46
C GLN A 540 13.83 -1.72 -17.16
N PRO A 541 13.58 -1.49 -18.47
CA PRO A 541 14.07 -0.31 -19.16
C PRO A 541 13.23 0.92 -18.81
N ARG A 542 13.85 2.11 -18.78
CA ARG A 542 13.16 3.40 -18.55
C ARG A 542 12.18 3.76 -19.66
N LYS A 543 12.40 3.24 -20.88
CA LYS A 543 11.53 3.49 -22.04
C LYS A 543 10.13 2.90 -21.84
N GLY A 544 9.12 3.76 -21.85
CA GLY A 544 7.73 3.38 -21.64
C GLY A 544 7.42 2.97 -20.19
N LEU A 545 8.33 3.19 -19.24
CA LEU A 545 8.23 2.64 -17.88
C LEU A 545 7.12 3.31 -17.10
N TRP A 546 7.03 4.63 -17.14
CA TRP A 546 5.99 5.39 -16.44
C TRP A 546 4.59 5.09 -16.97
N GLU A 547 4.48 4.86 -18.28
CA GLU A 547 3.23 4.48 -18.92
C GLU A 547 2.77 3.09 -18.42
N ARG A 548 3.69 2.12 -18.30
CA ARG A 548 3.38 0.81 -17.71
C ARG A 548 3.07 0.90 -16.23
N ASN A 549 3.81 1.72 -15.50
CA ASN A 549 3.63 1.88 -14.06
C ASN A 549 2.27 2.48 -13.70
N GLY A 550 1.65 3.24 -14.59
CA GLY A 550 0.32 3.82 -14.39
C GLY A 550 -0.83 2.86 -14.74
N ARG A 551 -0.60 1.55 -14.84
CA ARG A 551 -1.58 0.55 -15.30
C ARG A 551 -1.52 -0.73 -14.48
N PHE A 552 -2.68 -1.31 -14.20
CA PHE A 552 -2.76 -2.69 -13.72
C PHE A 552 -2.54 -3.68 -14.87
N TYR A 553 -1.79 -4.75 -14.62
CA TYR A 553 -1.58 -5.83 -15.58
C TYR A 553 -2.43 -7.06 -15.22
N LEU A 554 -3.35 -7.44 -16.11
CA LEU A 554 -4.20 -8.62 -16.00
C LEU A 554 -3.83 -9.61 -17.12
N PRO A 555 -3.09 -10.69 -16.83
CA PRO A 555 -2.64 -11.63 -17.87
C PRO A 555 -3.79 -12.21 -18.72
N SER A 556 -4.93 -12.51 -18.10
CA SER A 556 -6.10 -13.08 -18.76
C SER A 556 -6.75 -12.17 -19.82
N VAL A 557 -6.52 -10.85 -19.74
CA VAL A 557 -7.08 -9.85 -20.68
C VAL A 557 -5.98 -9.26 -21.57
N HIS A 558 -4.82 -8.96 -21.01
CA HIS A 558 -3.74 -8.29 -21.72
C HIS A 558 -2.80 -9.24 -22.45
N GLY A 559 -2.89 -10.56 -22.21
CA GLY A 559 -1.99 -11.55 -22.79
C GLY A 559 -0.63 -11.55 -22.07
N THR A 560 0.45 -11.74 -22.83
CA THR A 560 1.80 -11.78 -22.26
C THR A 560 2.26 -10.39 -21.80
N TRP A 561 3.35 -10.33 -21.02
CA TRP A 561 3.95 -9.05 -20.65
C TRP A 561 4.40 -8.24 -21.88
N GLU A 562 4.91 -8.89 -22.92
CA GLU A 562 5.27 -8.21 -24.17
C GLU A 562 4.06 -7.61 -24.88
N ASP A 563 2.92 -8.31 -24.90
CA ASP A 563 1.67 -7.79 -25.45
C ASP A 563 1.18 -6.58 -24.65
N PHE A 564 1.24 -6.65 -23.31
CA PHE A 564 0.91 -5.53 -22.43
C PHE A 564 1.82 -4.32 -22.64
N LYS A 565 3.14 -4.53 -22.77
CA LYS A 565 4.10 -3.45 -23.08
C LYS A 565 3.77 -2.78 -24.41
N GLN A 566 3.47 -3.57 -25.44
CA GLN A 566 3.13 -3.06 -26.76
C GLN A 566 1.79 -2.33 -26.77
N MET A 567 0.77 -2.89 -26.10
CA MET A 567 -0.55 -2.28 -25.93
C MET A 567 -0.41 -0.91 -25.24
N THR A 568 0.33 -0.86 -24.13
CA THR A 568 0.57 0.36 -23.38
C THR A 568 1.23 1.43 -24.25
N ARG A 569 2.25 1.06 -25.03
CA ARG A 569 2.92 1.97 -25.98
C ARG A 569 1.93 2.54 -26.99
N VAL A 570 1.12 1.68 -27.63
CA VAL A 570 0.15 2.10 -28.65
C VAL A 570 -0.91 3.03 -28.05
N GLN A 571 -1.49 2.67 -26.90
CA GLN A 571 -2.51 3.47 -26.24
C GLN A 571 -1.97 4.83 -25.80
N SER A 572 -0.76 4.89 -25.25
CA SER A 572 -0.13 6.16 -24.86
C SER A 572 0.27 7.01 -26.07
N GLU A 573 0.87 6.45 -27.13
CA GLU A 573 1.34 7.24 -28.28
C GLU A 573 0.20 7.69 -29.21
N MET A 574 -0.81 6.84 -29.45
CA MET A 574 -1.92 7.15 -30.36
C MET A 574 -3.12 7.77 -29.66
N GLY A 575 -3.26 7.54 -28.34
CA GLY A 575 -4.43 7.87 -27.56
C GLY A 575 -5.58 6.87 -27.75
N THR A 576 -6.46 6.77 -26.76
CA THR A 576 -7.71 6.01 -26.85
C THR A 576 -8.91 6.94 -26.84
N THR A 577 -10.06 6.45 -27.31
CA THR A 577 -11.33 7.17 -27.14
C THR A 577 -11.92 6.79 -25.77
N GLY A 578 -12.14 7.79 -24.92
CA GLY A 578 -12.70 7.66 -23.58
C GLY A 578 -13.72 8.77 -23.30
N ALA A 579 -14.26 8.78 -22.09
CA ALA A 579 -15.32 9.73 -21.70
C ALA A 579 -14.89 11.20 -21.87
N ASP A 580 -13.61 11.50 -21.66
CA ASP A 580 -13.09 12.87 -21.64
C ASP A 580 -12.84 13.45 -23.05
N ASN A 581 -12.71 12.61 -24.07
CA ASN A 581 -12.34 13.01 -25.43
C ASN A 581 -13.30 12.48 -26.52
N ILE A 582 -14.46 11.94 -26.13
CA ILE A 582 -15.45 11.37 -27.05
C ILE A 582 -16.03 12.39 -28.04
N TRP A 583 -16.01 13.68 -27.66
CA TRP A 583 -16.51 14.78 -28.49
C TRP A 583 -15.40 15.43 -29.36
N ASP A 584 -14.15 14.97 -29.25
CA ASP A 584 -13.03 15.52 -30.01
C ASP A 584 -13.13 15.13 -31.49
N GLY A 585 -13.27 16.15 -32.34
CA GLY A 585 -13.37 16.01 -33.80
C GLY A 585 -14.75 16.30 -34.38
N LEU A 586 -15.75 16.69 -33.57
CA LEU A 586 -17.05 17.13 -34.06
C LEU A 586 -17.02 18.59 -34.57
N PRO A 587 -17.75 18.92 -35.66
CA PRO A 587 -17.83 20.29 -36.16
C PRO A 587 -18.50 21.19 -35.11
N GLY A 588 -17.73 22.11 -34.53
CA GLY A 588 -18.21 23.05 -33.50
C GLY A 588 -17.62 22.85 -32.09
N ALA A 589 -16.80 21.83 -31.87
CA ALA A 589 -16.02 21.69 -30.63
C ALA A 589 -14.89 22.73 -30.57
N ASP A 590 -14.62 23.26 -29.38
CA ASP A 590 -13.65 24.34 -29.15
C ASP A 590 -12.25 23.97 -29.69
N LYS A 591 -11.66 24.86 -30.48
CA LYS A 591 -10.32 24.67 -31.09
C LYS A 591 -9.19 24.49 -30.07
N GLN A 592 -9.44 24.73 -28.78
CA GLN A 592 -8.47 24.52 -27.70
C GLN A 592 -8.30 23.02 -27.35
N SER A 593 -9.33 22.18 -27.51
CA SER A 593 -9.20 20.72 -27.29
C SER A 593 -8.52 19.98 -28.44
N GLN A 594 -8.35 20.63 -29.60
CA GLN A 594 -7.67 20.06 -30.77
C GLN A 594 -6.14 20.21 -30.77
N ALA A 595 -5.54 21.00 -29.85
CA ALA A 595 -4.12 21.35 -29.91
C ALA A 595 -3.17 20.34 -29.26
N SER A 596 -3.65 19.52 -28.32
CA SER A 596 -2.95 18.35 -27.80
C SER A 596 -3.42 17.12 -28.58
N GLY A 597 -2.52 16.39 -29.23
CA GLY A 597 -2.87 15.11 -29.85
C GLY A 597 -3.56 14.17 -28.84
N ARG A 598 -4.34 13.20 -29.33
CA ARG A 598 -5.04 12.23 -28.46
C ARG A 598 -4.08 11.44 -27.56
N GLY A 599 -2.85 11.21 -28.00
CA GLY A 599 -1.80 10.53 -27.24
C GLY A 599 -1.11 11.42 -26.21
N ASP A 600 -0.48 10.77 -25.23
CA ASP A 600 0.33 11.40 -24.20
C ASP A 600 1.78 11.58 -24.66
N LYS A 601 2.43 12.61 -24.13
CA LYS A 601 3.89 12.77 -24.26
C LYS A 601 4.56 11.65 -23.45
N PRO A 602 5.36 10.76 -24.08
CA PRO A 602 6.07 9.72 -23.33
C PRO A 602 7.09 10.35 -22.39
N ILE A 603 7.21 9.80 -21.18
CA ILE A 603 8.17 10.29 -20.19
C ILE A 603 9.56 9.76 -20.54
N TRP A 604 10.50 10.68 -20.80
CA TRP A 604 11.85 10.37 -21.23
C TRP A 604 12.89 11.28 -20.58
N GLY A 605 13.16 11.02 -19.30
CA GLY A 605 13.99 11.87 -18.45
C GLY A 605 13.19 12.65 -17.41
N PRO A 606 13.80 13.68 -16.80
CA PRO A 606 13.16 14.50 -15.78
C PRO A 606 11.97 15.32 -16.31
N GLU A 607 10.80 15.23 -15.67
CA GLU A 607 9.62 16.08 -15.97
C GLU A 607 9.53 17.24 -14.97
N ARG A 608 10.10 18.38 -15.32
CA ARG A 608 10.28 19.52 -14.42
C ARG A 608 8.99 20.31 -14.15
N PRO A 609 8.87 20.95 -12.97
CA PRO A 609 7.95 22.07 -12.77
C PRO A 609 8.15 23.17 -13.83
N LYS A 610 7.07 23.91 -14.13
CA LYS A 610 7.10 24.95 -15.18
C LYS A 610 7.96 26.15 -14.82
N ASP A 611 7.98 26.56 -13.56
CA ASP A 611 8.83 27.66 -13.07
C ASP A 611 10.25 27.13 -12.81
N PRO A 612 11.30 27.66 -13.46
CA PRO A 612 12.69 27.29 -13.19
C PRO A 612 13.14 27.52 -11.75
N LYS A 613 12.45 28.38 -10.98
CA LYS A 613 12.75 28.59 -9.54
C LYS A 613 12.39 27.39 -8.68
N ASP A 614 11.48 26.55 -9.15
CA ASP A 614 11.08 25.32 -8.46
C ASP A 614 12.01 24.15 -8.83
N TRP A 615 13.05 24.39 -9.64
CA TRP A 615 14.02 23.34 -9.96
C TRP A 615 15.04 23.22 -8.83
N PHE A 616 15.28 22.00 -8.36
CA PHE A 616 16.22 21.74 -7.29
C PHE A 616 17.40 20.89 -7.79
N GLU A 617 18.63 21.41 -7.70
CA GLU A 617 19.86 20.66 -8.06
C GLU A 617 19.74 19.80 -9.34
N PRO A 618 19.28 20.37 -10.47
CA PRO A 618 18.98 19.62 -11.69
C PRO A 618 20.21 19.02 -12.37
N GLU A 619 21.41 19.44 -12.00
CA GLU A 619 22.68 19.04 -12.60
C GLU A 619 23.04 17.58 -12.30
N ASP A 620 22.52 17.01 -11.21
CA ASP A 620 22.79 15.64 -10.77
C ASP A 620 21.83 14.60 -11.37
N ASP A 621 20.85 15.05 -12.15
CA ASP A 621 19.76 14.19 -12.59
C ASP A 621 20.13 13.34 -13.81
N PRO A 622 19.61 12.09 -13.93
CA PRO A 622 19.89 11.23 -15.07
C PRO A 622 19.42 11.85 -16.38
N VAL A 623 20.32 11.90 -17.37
CA VAL A 623 20.02 12.36 -18.73
C VAL A 623 20.07 11.17 -19.69
N PRO A 624 19.05 10.97 -20.54
CA PRO A 624 19.08 9.90 -21.53
C PRO A 624 20.17 10.14 -22.58
N GLU A 625 20.97 9.12 -22.89
CA GLU A 625 22.05 9.20 -23.89
C GLU A 625 21.54 9.35 -25.33
N THR A 626 20.31 8.89 -25.58
CA THR A 626 19.67 8.90 -26.91
C THR A 626 18.25 9.46 -26.84
N THR A 627 17.68 9.80 -27.98
CA THR A 627 16.26 10.20 -28.06
C THR A 627 15.36 8.98 -27.83
N TYR A 628 14.12 9.22 -27.39
CA TYR A 628 13.14 8.16 -27.10
C TYR A 628 12.97 7.21 -28.28
N GLU A 629 12.94 7.69 -29.52
CA GLU A 629 12.73 6.89 -30.73
C GLU A 629 13.94 5.99 -31.05
N LYS A 630 15.15 6.45 -30.73
CA LYS A 630 16.41 5.75 -31.03
C LYS A 630 16.76 4.69 -30.00
N ASP A 631 16.31 4.87 -28.76
CA ASP A 631 16.57 3.90 -27.70
C ASP A 631 15.87 2.56 -27.98
N LYS A 632 16.62 1.46 -27.89
CA LYS A 632 16.13 0.09 -28.08
C LYS A 632 15.87 -0.60 -26.74
N TYR A 633 15.24 0.11 -25.80
CA TYR A 633 14.98 -0.36 -24.45
C TYR A 633 16.27 -0.70 -23.68
N VAL A 634 17.32 0.10 -23.85
CA VAL A 634 18.63 -0.15 -23.21
C VAL A 634 18.88 0.77 -22.02
N TRP A 635 18.35 2.00 -22.05
CA TRP A 635 18.55 2.93 -20.94
C TRP A 635 17.87 2.46 -19.64
N GLY A 636 18.66 2.37 -18.57
CA GLY A 636 18.23 1.97 -17.23
C GLY A 636 18.18 0.45 -16.99
N VAL A 637 18.45 -0.40 -17.99
CA VAL A 637 18.57 -1.85 -17.76
C VAL A 637 19.84 -2.15 -16.98
N GLY A 638 19.74 -2.94 -15.91
CA GLY A 638 20.87 -3.23 -15.01
C GLY A 638 21.08 -2.16 -13.91
N GLU A 639 20.40 -1.02 -14.01
CA GLU A 639 20.34 0.02 -12.99
C GLU A 639 19.29 -0.35 -11.94
N GLU A 640 19.64 -0.25 -10.66
CA GLU A 640 18.71 -0.41 -9.55
C GLU A 640 17.65 0.70 -9.58
N ALA A 641 16.38 0.37 -9.35
CA ALA A 641 15.33 1.38 -9.31
C ALA A 641 15.43 2.26 -8.04
N GLU A 642 15.33 3.57 -8.20
CA GLU A 642 15.27 4.49 -7.06
C GLU A 642 13.99 4.37 -6.26
N TYR A 643 12.88 3.99 -6.91
CA TYR A 643 11.58 3.86 -6.28
C TYR A 643 10.89 2.58 -6.77
N ILE A 644 10.42 1.73 -5.84
CA ILE A 644 9.69 0.50 -6.14
C ILE A 644 8.37 0.51 -5.36
N THR A 645 7.26 0.28 -6.05
CA THR A 645 5.90 0.30 -5.48
C THR A 645 5.16 -1.01 -5.73
N PHE A 646 4.13 -1.26 -4.92
CA PHE A 646 3.20 -2.39 -5.07
C PHE A 646 1.83 -2.00 -5.61
N ASN A 647 1.62 -0.71 -5.88
CA ASN A 647 0.46 -0.20 -6.60
C ASN A 647 0.89 0.66 -7.81
N PRO A 648 0.00 0.79 -8.81
CA PRO A 648 0.26 1.66 -9.96
C PRO A 648 0.57 3.09 -9.52
N MET A 649 1.57 3.69 -10.18
CA MET A 649 1.89 5.11 -10.03
C MET A 649 1.00 5.92 -10.98
N PHE A 650 -0.16 6.32 -10.49
CA PHE A 650 -1.17 7.02 -11.27
C PHE A 650 -0.91 8.53 -11.31
N ASP A 651 -1.42 9.18 -12.35
CA ASP A 651 -1.48 10.64 -12.42
C ASP A 651 -2.71 11.12 -11.62
N PRO A 652 -2.55 11.88 -10.53
CA PRO A 652 -3.68 12.37 -9.76
C PRO A 652 -4.43 13.52 -10.47
N GLU A 653 -3.87 14.13 -11.52
CA GLU A 653 -4.55 15.19 -12.26
C GLU A 653 -5.86 14.68 -12.91
N GLY A 654 -6.94 15.47 -12.76
CA GLY A 654 -8.25 15.14 -13.29
C GLY A 654 -9.00 14.02 -12.58
N THR A 655 -8.38 13.33 -11.61
CA THR A 655 -9.02 12.29 -10.80
C THR A 655 -9.98 12.88 -9.76
N THR A 656 -10.71 12.01 -9.06
CA THR A 656 -11.55 12.41 -7.92
C THR A 656 -10.89 12.09 -6.57
N TRP A 657 -9.59 11.81 -6.57
CA TRP A 657 -8.84 11.49 -5.36
C TRP A 657 -8.70 12.72 -4.48
N GLY A 658 -9.17 12.64 -3.23
CA GLY A 658 -9.28 13.79 -2.33
C GLY A 658 -7.95 14.43 -1.93
N LEU A 659 -6.83 13.76 -2.17
CA LEU A 659 -5.48 14.21 -1.85
C LEU A 659 -4.69 14.63 -3.10
N ALA A 660 -5.34 14.66 -4.27
CA ALA A 660 -4.70 15.03 -5.53
C ALA A 660 -4.01 16.40 -5.46
N ASP A 661 -4.59 17.34 -4.72
CA ASP A 661 -4.09 18.71 -4.58
C ASP A 661 -3.31 18.95 -3.29
N ASP A 662 -3.02 17.91 -2.50
CA ASP A 662 -2.16 18.00 -1.31
C ASP A 662 -0.67 18.03 -1.69
N ILE A 663 -0.26 19.15 -2.29
CA ILE A 663 1.12 19.46 -2.70
C ILE A 663 1.38 20.96 -2.51
N THR A 664 2.50 21.29 -1.89
CA THR A 664 2.82 22.65 -1.43
C THR A 664 4.26 23.03 -1.75
N GLY A 665 4.56 24.33 -1.65
CA GLY A 665 5.88 24.91 -1.90
C GLY A 665 6.16 25.32 -3.35
N TYR A 666 5.39 24.84 -4.31
CA TYR A 666 5.56 25.14 -5.74
C TYR A 666 4.84 26.41 -6.21
N ASN A 667 5.31 27.02 -7.31
CA ASN A 667 4.60 28.07 -8.01
C ASN A 667 3.47 27.49 -8.90
N THR A 668 2.23 27.59 -8.41
CA THR A 668 1.05 27.03 -9.08
C THR A 668 0.35 27.99 -10.06
N THR A 669 0.93 29.17 -10.34
CA THR A 669 0.30 30.19 -11.22
C THR A 669 0.05 29.71 -12.65
N GLN A 670 0.82 28.71 -13.12
CA GLN A 670 0.68 28.10 -14.45
C GLN A 670 0.13 26.66 -14.39
N GLY A 671 -0.51 26.29 -13.28
CA GLY A 671 -0.98 24.94 -12.99
C GLY A 671 -0.07 24.18 -12.02
N MET A 672 -0.51 22.99 -11.64
CA MET A 672 0.21 22.13 -10.69
C MET A 672 1.49 21.54 -11.30
N PRO A 673 2.53 21.23 -10.50
CA PRO A 673 3.73 20.56 -11.01
C PRO A 673 3.42 19.12 -11.43
N PRO A 674 4.25 18.50 -12.31
CA PRO A 674 4.14 17.08 -12.62
C PRO A 674 4.24 16.22 -11.36
N ARG A 675 3.31 15.27 -11.22
CA ARG A 675 3.13 14.48 -9.99
C ARG A 675 2.69 13.05 -10.29
N ARG A 676 3.06 12.13 -9.40
CA ARG A 676 2.63 10.72 -9.44
C ARG A 676 2.32 10.25 -8.04
N ALA A 677 1.19 9.58 -7.89
CA ALA A 677 0.71 9.04 -6.64
C ALA A 677 0.56 7.52 -6.71
N GLN A 678 0.68 6.86 -5.57
CA GLN A 678 0.43 5.43 -5.40
C GLN A 678 -0.12 5.18 -4.00
N ILE A 679 -1.32 4.61 -3.91
CA ILE A 679 -1.97 4.35 -2.62
C ILE A 679 -1.28 3.17 -1.92
N ILE A 680 -1.17 3.23 -0.58
CA ILE A 680 -0.34 2.41 0.32
C ILE A 680 1.11 2.87 0.30
N THR A 681 1.66 3.32 1.42
CA THR A 681 3.03 3.91 1.44
C THR A 681 4.17 2.90 1.35
N ALA A 682 3.86 1.61 1.35
CA ALA A 682 4.81 0.50 1.27
C ALA A 682 5.63 0.57 -0.03
N SER A 683 6.92 0.82 0.09
CA SER A 683 7.78 1.06 -1.06
C SER A 683 9.27 0.90 -0.75
N ARG A 684 10.09 0.59 -1.76
CA ARG A 684 11.56 0.70 -1.67
C ARG A 684 11.97 2.06 -2.21
N MET A 685 12.78 2.78 -1.47
CA MET A 685 13.40 4.03 -1.89
C MET A 685 14.92 3.92 -1.80
N SER A 686 15.63 4.43 -2.79
CA SER A 686 17.08 4.59 -2.70
C SER A 686 17.44 5.72 -1.75
N ARG A 687 18.65 5.64 -1.16
CA ARG A 687 19.21 6.75 -0.39
C ARG A 687 19.29 8.02 -1.24
N ARG A 688 19.60 7.91 -2.53
CA ARG A 688 19.65 9.06 -3.45
C ARG A 688 18.31 9.79 -3.51
N LEU A 689 17.21 9.06 -3.68
CA LEU A 689 15.86 9.62 -3.69
C LEU A 689 15.51 10.27 -2.35
N LEU A 690 15.71 9.56 -1.24
CA LEU A 690 15.40 10.09 0.10
C LEU A 690 16.22 11.33 0.47
N MET A 691 17.50 11.40 0.04
CA MET A 691 18.32 12.59 0.28
C MET A 691 17.91 13.77 -0.61
N LYS A 692 17.45 13.50 -1.84
CA LYS A 692 16.89 14.54 -2.71
C LYS A 692 15.59 15.09 -2.09
N MET A 693 14.67 14.21 -1.70
CA MET A 693 13.45 14.57 -0.97
C MET A 693 13.75 15.37 0.31
N HIS A 694 14.66 14.88 1.16
CA HIS A 694 15.06 15.54 2.41
C HIS A 694 15.51 16.99 2.18
N ARG A 695 16.40 17.20 1.20
CA ARG A 695 16.96 18.52 0.89
C ARG A 695 15.92 19.42 0.22
N GLU A 696 15.15 18.90 -0.72
CA GLU A 696 14.13 19.68 -1.43
C GLU A 696 13.03 20.18 -0.48
N THR A 697 12.54 19.30 0.40
CA THR A 697 11.59 19.66 1.46
C THR A 697 12.20 20.68 2.44
N ALA A 698 13.49 20.55 2.79
CA ALA A 698 14.15 21.48 3.70
C ALA A 698 14.44 22.86 3.08
N PHE A 699 14.84 22.93 1.81
CA PHE A 699 15.30 24.18 1.17
C PHE A 699 14.20 24.89 0.40
N LEU A 700 13.42 24.16 -0.43
CA LEU A 700 12.35 24.74 -1.25
C LEU A 700 10.97 24.64 -0.61
N LYS A 701 10.84 23.88 0.48
CA LYS A 701 9.55 23.62 1.14
C LYS A 701 8.56 22.86 0.27
N HIS A 702 9.07 22.19 -0.77
CA HIS A 702 8.29 21.28 -1.58
C HIS A 702 7.95 20.05 -0.78
N HIS A 703 6.67 19.72 -0.73
CA HIS A 703 6.18 18.51 -0.11
C HIS A 703 4.83 18.15 -0.71
N ALA A 704 4.51 16.86 -0.66
CA ALA A 704 3.21 16.34 -1.06
C ALA A 704 2.77 15.26 -0.08
N PHE A 705 1.52 14.83 -0.19
CA PHE A 705 1.02 13.69 0.57
C PHE A 705 1.98 12.47 0.49
N PRO A 706 2.17 11.65 1.55
CA PRO A 706 3.18 10.59 1.58
C PRO A 706 3.13 9.55 0.47
N GLU A 707 1.93 9.32 -0.08
CA GLU A 707 1.68 8.43 -1.22
C GLU A 707 2.00 9.07 -2.58
N MET A 708 2.21 10.38 -2.61
CA MET A 708 2.52 11.19 -3.80
C MET A 708 3.96 11.70 -3.82
N TRP A 709 4.54 12.02 -2.66
CA TRP A 709 5.83 12.70 -2.61
C TRP A 709 7.00 11.93 -3.25
N PRO A 710 7.26 10.65 -2.92
CA PRO A 710 8.39 9.93 -3.52
C PRO A 710 8.25 9.74 -5.03
N GLY A 711 7.04 9.39 -5.50
CA GLY A 711 6.75 9.23 -6.93
C GLY A 711 6.89 10.55 -7.70
N THR A 712 6.49 11.65 -7.09
CA THR A 712 6.60 13.00 -7.65
C THR A 712 8.07 13.44 -7.78
N VAL A 713 8.87 13.30 -6.72
CA VAL A 713 10.32 13.61 -6.80
C VAL A 713 11.02 12.70 -7.80
N ALA A 714 10.70 11.39 -7.83
CA ALA A 714 11.27 10.48 -8.82
C ALA A 714 10.95 10.89 -10.27
N LEU A 715 9.72 11.34 -10.53
CA LEU A 715 9.31 11.86 -11.84
C LEU A 715 10.06 13.16 -12.20
N GLN A 716 10.09 14.12 -11.28
CA GLN A 716 10.68 15.44 -11.52
C GLN A 716 12.19 15.42 -11.71
N HIS A 717 12.86 14.43 -11.12
CA HIS A 717 14.30 14.20 -11.25
C HIS A 717 14.66 13.13 -12.28
N GLY A 718 13.68 12.51 -12.94
CA GLY A 718 13.94 11.49 -13.96
C GLY A 718 14.59 10.23 -13.39
N TYR A 719 14.31 9.88 -12.13
CA TYR A 719 14.75 8.64 -11.51
C TYR A 719 13.94 7.43 -12.00
N LYS A 720 14.52 6.23 -11.86
CA LYS A 720 13.88 4.99 -12.26
C LYS A 720 12.90 4.57 -11.18
N ALA A 721 11.62 4.76 -11.46
CA ALA A 721 10.53 4.28 -10.63
C ALA A 721 9.89 3.05 -11.27
N VAL A 722 9.57 2.03 -10.48
CA VAL A 722 9.01 0.76 -10.97
C VAL A 722 7.80 0.37 -10.11
N PHE A 723 6.65 0.18 -10.76
CA PHE A 723 5.54 -0.55 -10.16
C PHE A 723 5.72 -2.04 -10.45
N VAL A 724 5.69 -2.86 -9.39
CA VAL A 724 5.87 -4.30 -9.46
C VAL A 724 4.52 -5.00 -9.66
N PRO A 725 4.31 -5.75 -10.75
CA PRO A 725 3.09 -6.48 -11.00
C PRO A 725 3.07 -7.79 -10.19
N HIS A 726 3.09 -7.67 -8.85
CA HIS A 726 2.99 -8.83 -7.96
C HIS A 726 1.61 -9.50 -8.10
N PRO A 727 1.49 -10.81 -7.79
CA PRO A 727 0.20 -11.49 -7.85
C PRO A 727 -0.82 -10.90 -6.85
N LEU A 728 -2.02 -10.56 -7.32
CA LEU A 728 -3.17 -10.22 -6.47
C LEU A 728 -4.39 -11.08 -6.83
N TYR A 729 -5.20 -11.35 -5.83
CA TYR A 729 -6.47 -12.06 -5.95
C TYR A 729 -7.64 -11.12 -5.67
N VAL A 730 -8.83 -11.49 -6.14
CA VAL A 730 -10.09 -10.80 -5.92
C VAL A 730 -11.10 -11.75 -5.26
N ASP A 731 -11.99 -11.24 -4.42
CA ASP A 731 -12.98 -12.03 -3.67
C ASP A 731 -14.15 -12.58 -4.51
N ARG A 732 -14.46 -11.94 -5.64
CA ARG A 732 -15.64 -12.23 -6.47
C ARG A 732 -15.31 -12.61 -7.91
N GLU A 733 -16.23 -13.35 -8.52
CA GLU A 733 -16.15 -13.81 -9.91
C GLU A 733 -16.51 -12.68 -10.90
N TRP A 734 -15.65 -11.67 -11.00
CA TRP A 734 -15.82 -10.58 -11.96
C TRP A 734 -15.66 -11.06 -13.41
N PRO A 735 -16.45 -10.58 -14.39
CA PRO A 735 -16.08 -10.76 -15.79
C PRO A 735 -14.71 -10.09 -16.06
N PRO A 736 -13.66 -10.83 -16.49
CA PRO A 736 -12.30 -10.30 -16.51
C PRO A 736 -12.12 -9.02 -17.33
N GLU A 737 -12.78 -8.90 -18.48
CA GLU A 737 -12.69 -7.72 -19.36
C GLU A 737 -13.34 -6.49 -18.71
N ILE A 738 -14.45 -6.68 -17.99
CA ILE A 738 -15.12 -5.61 -17.23
C ILE A 738 -14.21 -5.17 -16.08
N PHE A 739 -13.56 -6.11 -15.41
CA PHE A 739 -12.63 -5.78 -14.32
C PHE A 739 -11.42 -5.00 -14.82
N ALA A 740 -10.76 -5.47 -15.88
CA ALA A 740 -9.64 -4.77 -16.52
C ALA A 740 -10.03 -3.35 -16.93
N HIS A 741 -11.17 -3.19 -17.60
CA HIS A 741 -11.67 -1.88 -18.00
C HIS A 741 -12.01 -0.99 -16.80
N THR A 742 -12.54 -1.54 -15.72
CA THR A 742 -12.87 -0.78 -14.50
C THR A 742 -11.63 -0.24 -13.81
N LEU A 743 -10.57 -1.06 -13.71
CA LEU A 743 -9.32 -0.66 -13.07
C LEU A 743 -8.50 0.32 -13.93
N ASN A 744 -8.41 0.06 -15.23
CA ASN A 744 -7.64 0.86 -16.19
C ASN A 744 -8.53 1.86 -16.97
N ASN A 745 -9.49 2.49 -16.28
CA ASN A 745 -10.47 3.39 -16.87
C ASN A 745 -10.03 4.87 -16.91
N GLY A 746 -8.75 5.13 -16.66
CA GLY A 746 -8.17 6.46 -16.70
C GLY A 746 -7.82 6.90 -18.11
N ARG A 747 -7.08 8.01 -18.20
CA ARG A 747 -6.67 8.60 -19.47
C ARG A 747 -5.83 7.61 -20.27
N ASN A 748 -6.20 7.39 -21.54
CA ASN A 748 -5.51 6.50 -22.47
C ASN A 748 -5.32 5.06 -21.93
N GLY A 749 -6.23 4.57 -21.07
CA GLY A 749 -6.13 3.24 -20.47
C GLY A 749 -5.17 3.16 -19.27
N ALA A 750 -4.75 4.29 -18.70
CA ALA A 750 -4.08 4.35 -17.39
C ALA A 750 -5.09 4.14 -16.24
N THR A 751 -4.62 4.10 -15.00
CA THR A 751 -5.48 4.06 -13.81
C THR A 751 -5.89 5.45 -13.33
N GLY A 752 -5.15 6.50 -13.70
CA GLY A 752 -5.39 7.90 -13.33
C GLY A 752 -5.49 8.86 -14.53
N GLY A 753 -5.29 10.16 -14.29
CA GLY A 753 -5.27 11.19 -15.34
C GLY A 753 -6.66 11.60 -15.87
N SER A 754 -7.72 11.12 -15.23
CA SER A 754 -9.11 11.27 -15.70
C SER A 754 -10.10 11.13 -14.55
N ARG A 755 -11.29 11.73 -14.69
CA ARG A 755 -12.38 11.61 -13.72
C ARG A 755 -12.91 10.17 -13.60
N THR A 756 -12.73 9.34 -14.63
CA THR A 756 -13.14 7.93 -14.63
C THR A 756 -12.12 7.00 -13.96
N SER A 757 -10.99 7.54 -13.50
CA SER A 757 -9.99 6.87 -12.65
C SER A 757 -10.61 6.00 -11.56
N VAL A 758 -9.99 4.83 -11.32
CA VAL A 758 -10.37 3.97 -10.19
C VAL A 758 -10.05 4.62 -8.84
N PHE A 759 -9.02 5.47 -8.78
CA PHE A 759 -8.63 6.22 -7.59
C PHE A 759 -9.49 7.47 -7.39
N GLY A 760 -9.97 7.69 -6.16
CA GLY A 760 -11.01 8.63 -5.76
C GLY A 760 -12.36 7.96 -5.48
N GLN A 761 -13.45 8.51 -6.01
CA GLN A 761 -14.83 8.04 -5.77
C GLN A 761 -15.10 6.59 -6.22
N ARG A 762 -14.17 5.98 -6.97
CA ARG A 762 -14.28 4.62 -7.54
C ARG A 762 -13.42 3.59 -6.82
N GLU A 763 -12.80 3.93 -5.70
CA GLU A 763 -11.92 3.03 -4.93
C GLU A 763 -12.67 1.83 -4.33
N HIS A 764 -14.00 1.93 -4.21
CA HIS A 764 -14.87 0.79 -3.87
C HIS A 764 -14.72 -0.42 -4.81
N ASN A 765 -14.15 -0.26 -6.01
CA ASN A 765 -13.85 -1.37 -6.93
C ASN A 765 -12.57 -2.15 -6.55
N LEU A 766 -11.78 -1.65 -5.59
CA LEU A 766 -10.52 -2.25 -5.13
C LEU A 766 -10.66 -3.01 -3.81
N ILE A 767 -11.78 -2.86 -3.09
CA ILE A 767 -11.96 -3.41 -1.72
C ILE A 767 -12.00 -4.95 -1.68
N GLY A 768 -12.28 -5.59 -2.82
CA GLY A 768 -12.24 -7.03 -2.99
C GLY A 768 -10.84 -7.61 -3.26
N LEU A 769 -9.81 -6.76 -3.41
CA LEU A 769 -8.44 -7.21 -3.72
C LEU A 769 -7.67 -7.64 -2.47
N THR A 770 -6.67 -8.53 -2.62
CA THR A 770 -5.75 -8.87 -1.52
C THR A 770 -4.80 -7.74 -1.12
N TRP A 771 -4.73 -6.66 -1.91
CA TRP A 771 -3.82 -5.53 -1.69
C TRP A 771 -4.51 -4.21 -1.99
N PHE A 772 -5.08 -3.59 -0.95
CA PHE A 772 -5.62 -2.23 -0.99
C PHE A 772 -5.85 -1.71 0.44
N TYR A 773 -5.64 -0.42 0.73
CA TYR A 773 -5.71 0.10 2.12
C TYR A 773 -7.05 -0.15 2.82
N ASN A 774 -8.14 -0.23 2.07
CA ASN A 774 -9.48 -0.51 2.54
C ASN A 774 -10.01 -1.86 2.01
N SER A 775 -9.14 -2.87 1.90
CA SER A 775 -9.56 -4.21 1.51
C SER A 775 -10.35 -4.89 2.63
N GLY A 776 -11.56 -5.35 2.30
CA GLY A 776 -12.34 -6.26 3.15
C GLY A 776 -11.97 -7.73 2.92
N PHE A 777 -11.28 -8.06 1.83
CA PHE A 777 -10.95 -9.44 1.48
C PHE A 777 -9.69 -9.95 2.17
N ALA A 778 -8.59 -9.20 2.10
CA ALA A 778 -7.30 -9.56 2.70
C ALA A 778 -7.39 -9.93 4.19
N PRO A 779 -8.02 -9.11 5.07
CA PRO A 779 -8.10 -9.42 6.49
C PRO A 779 -8.91 -10.68 6.79
N ASN A 780 -9.97 -10.95 6.02
CA ASN A 780 -10.83 -12.11 6.20
C ASN A 780 -10.19 -13.39 5.67
N LEU A 781 -9.49 -13.31 4.53
CA LEU A 781 -8.71 -14.41 3.97
C LEU A 781 -7.61 -14.85 4.95
N TYR A 782 -6.88 -13.89 5.53
CA TYR A 782 -5.80 -14.17 6.47
C TYR A 782 -6.27 -14.83 7.77
N ARG A 783 -7.34 -14.30 8.39
CA ARG A 783 -7.93 -14.87 9.61
C ARG A 783 -8.37 -16.32 9.42
N ARG A 784 -9.06 -16.61 8.30
CA ARG A 784 -9.47 -17.98 7.97
C ARG A 784 -8.28 -18.89 7.72
N TRP A 785 -7.22 -18.38 7.07
CA TRP A 785 -5.98 -19.14 6.87
C TRP A 785 -5.25 -19.46 8.19
N LEU A 786 -5.33 -18.57 9.18
CA LEU A 786 -4.88 -18.82 10.55
C LEU A 786 -5.77 -19.82 11.32
N GLY A 787 -6.87 -20.29 10.73
CA GLY A 787 -7.81 -21.22 11.36
C GLY A 787 -8.86 -20.54 12.25
N LEU A 788 -9.08 -19.23 12.10
CA LEU A 788 -10.10 -18.49 12.86
C LEU A 788 -11.46 -18.50 12.14
N LYS A 789 -12.53 -18.32 12.92
CA LYS A 789 -13.89 -18.11 12.41
C LYS A 789 -14.08 -16.65 12.02
N VAL A 790 -14.69 -16.42 10.86
CA VAL A 790 -15.10 -15.09 10.37
C VAL A 790 -16.52 -15.21 9.82
N ASN A 791 -17.44 -14.41 10.36
CA ASN A 791 -18.88 -14.48 10.05
C ASN A 791 -19.49 -15.87 10.30
N ASN A 792 -19.07 -16.53 11.38
CA ASN A 792 -19.41 -17.91 11.74
C ASN A 792 -18.89 -19.01 10.80
N ASP A 793 -18.10 -18.67 9.77
CA ASP A 793 -17.49 -19.62 8.85
C ASP A 793 -15.99 -19.80 9.13
N GLY A 794 -15.49 -21.02 8.88
CA GLY A 794 -14.11 -21.40 9.16
C GLY A 794 -13.97 -22.07 10.54
N GLY A 795 -12.76 -21.99 11.10
CA GLY A 795 -12.45 -22.64 12.38
C GLY A 795 -12.22 -24.15 12.27
N GLU A 796 -11.96 -24.76 13.43
CA GLU A 796 -11.62 -26.19 13.56
C GLU A 796 -12.66 -27.13 12.94
N GLU A 797 -13.95 -26.87 13.17
CA GLU A 797 -15.04 -27.66 12.60
C GLU A 797 -15.00 -27.66 11.06
N PHE A 798 -14.76 -26.51 10.44
CA PHE A 798 -14.65 -26.40 8.99
C PHE A 798 -13.42 -27.15 8.44
N GLU A 799 -12.30 -27.16 9.16
CA GLU A 799 -11.10 -27.89 8.73
C GLU A 799 -11.27 -29.42 8.85
N MET A 800 -11.99 -29.87 9.90
CA MET A 800 -12.02 -31.27 10.34
C MET A 800 -13.27 -32.05 9.92
N THR A 801 -14.39 -31.38 9.65
CA THR A 801 -15.68 -32.05 9.41
C THR A 801 -16.23 -31.74 8.02
N VAL A 802 -16.78 -32.77 7.37
CA VAL A 802 -17.47 -32.63 6.08
C VAL A 802 -18.97 -32.49 6.33
N ASP A 803 -19.54 -31.35 5.98
CA ASP A 803 -20.99 -31.10 5.99
C ASP A 803 -21.58 -31.39 4.59
N GLU A 804 -22.08 -32.61 4.39
CA GLU A 804 -22.69 -33.03 3.11
C GLU A 804 -23.96 -32.24 2.74
N SER A 805 -24.58 -31.55 3.71
CA SER A 805 -25.79 -30.77 3.48
C SER A 805 -25.53 -29.50 2.66
N ARG A 806 -24.28 -29.02 2.64
CA ARG A 806 -23.92 -27.79 1.93
C ARG A 806 -23.54 -28.03 0.46
N ASN A 807 -23.86 -27.05 -0.37
CA ASN A 807 -23.78 -27.16 -1.84
C ASN A 807 -22.58 -26.46 -2.49
N GLY A 808 -21.69 -25.86 -1.70
CA GLY A 808 -20.46 -25.20 -2.14
C GLY A 808 -20.65 -23.88 -2.91
N THR A 809 -21.88 -23.37 -3.05
CA THR A 809 -22.18 -22.23 -3.95
C THR A 809 -21.64 -20.89 -3.45
N SER A 810 -21.59 -20.70 -2.13
CA SER A 810 -21.03 -19.53 -1.44
C SER A 810 -19.99 -19.96 -0.41
N VAL A 811 -19.26 -19.01 0.17
CA VAL A 811 -18.25 -19.29 1.20
C VAL A 811 -18.88 -20.00 2.41
N ASN A 812 -20.07 -19.53 2.82
CA ASN A 812 -20.86 -20.10 3.90
C ASN A 812 -21.52 -21.42 3.51
N GLU A 813 -21.52 -21.82 2.24
CA GLU A 813 -22.08 -23.11 1.81
C GLU A 813 -20.98 -24.12 1.48
N MET A 814 -19.73 -23.85 1.85
CA MET A 814 -18.65 -24.80 1.67
C MET A 814 -18.77 -25.99 2.63
N ARG A 815 -18.45 -27.19 2.15
CA ARG A 815 -18.59 -28.43 2.94
C ARG A 815 -17.55 -28.62 4.04
N GLY A 816 -16.38 -27.98 3.95
CA GLY A 816 -15.29 -28.22 4.90
C GLY A 816 -14.64 -29.61 4.78
N GLY A 817 -13.84 -29.97 5.78
CA GLY A 817 -13.15 -31.26 5.90
C GLY A 817 -11.92 -31.42 4.99
N GLU A 818 -11.41 -30.33 4.43
CA GLU A 818 -10.23 -30.31 3.56
C GLU A 818 -8.91 -30.12 4.34
N GLY A 819 -8.95 -30.05 5.67
CA GLY A 819 -7.81 -29.70 6.53
C GLY A 819 -7.49 -28.20 6.49
N ARG A 820 -6.30 -27.84 6.99
CA ARG A 820 -5.85 -26.43 7.04
C ARG A 820 -5.83 -25.80 5.65
N MET A 821 -6.25 -24.54 5.57
CA MET A 821 -6.14 -23.74 4.36
C MET A 821 -4.68 -23.63 3.88
N CYS A 822 -4.48 -23.68 2.57
CA CYS A 822 -3.16 -23.57 1.97
C CYS A 822 -3.15 -22.50 0.88
N LEU A 823 -2.34 -21.45 1.08
CA LEU A 823 -2.29 -20.30 0.18
C LEU A 823 -0.94 -20.21 -0.55
N PRO A 824 -0.92 -19.71 -1.80
CA PRO A 824 0.31 -19.32 -2.49
C PRO A 824 1.06 -18.21 -1.76
N PRO A 825 2.32 -17.94 -2.17
CA PRO A 825 2.97 -16.65 -1.92
C PRO A 825 2.12 -15.46 -2.35
N VAL A 826 1.49 -14.81 -1.37
CA VAL A 826 0.62 -13.65 -1.60
C VAL A 826 0.88 -12.57 -0.57
N LEU A 827 0.89 -11.31 -1.02
CA LEU A 827 0.87 -10.13 -0.17
C LEU A 827 -0.56 -9.80 0.23
N LEU A 828 -0.78 -9.52 1.51
CA LEU A 828 -2.08 -9.23 2.10
C LEU A 828 -2.02 -7.88 2.80
N HIS A 829 -2.90 -6.96 2.42
CA HIS A 829 -3.03 -5.64 3.04
C HIS A 829 -4.48 -5.11 2.96
N PRO A 830 -5.04 -4.58 4.07
CA PRO A 830 -4.46 -4.58 5.42
C PRO A 830 -4.80 -5.86 6.21
N VAL A 831 -3.96 -6.19 7.19
CA VAL A 831 -4.24 -7.15 8.26
C VAL A 831 -4.06 -6.44 9.59
N LYS A 832 -5.17 -6.17 10.28
CA LYS A 832 -5.22 -5.49 11.57
C LYS A 832 -6.02 -6.32 12.56
N ASP A 833 -5.76 -6.15 13.85
CA ASP A 833 -6.57 -6.69 14.95
C ASP A 833 -6.85 -8.20 14.83
N VAL A 834 -5.78 -8.98 14.67
CA VAL A 834 -5.88 -10.45 14.71
C VAL A 834 -5.68 -10.92 16.14
N ASP A 835 -6.78 -11.32 16.77
CA ASP A 835 -6.76 -11.93 18.09
C ASP A 835 -6.66 -13.45 17.95
N LEU A 836 -5.54 -13.98 18.42
CA LEU A 836 -5.34 -15.42 18.48
C LEU A 836 -5.66 -15.92 19.90
N PRO A 837 -6.29 -17.09 20.06
CA PRO A 837 -6.39 -17.73 21.37
C PRO A 837 -4.99 -18.04 21.90
N VAL A 838 -4.72 -17.62 23.14
CA VAL A 838 -3.44 -17.86 23.82
C VAL A 838 -3.69 -18.71 25.07
N GLU A 839 -2.80 -19.66 25.34
CA GLU A 839 -2.77 -20.40 26.60
C GLU A 839 -2.68 -19.41 27.78
N ALA A 840 -3.53 -19.60 28.79
CA ALA A 840 -3.44 -18.78 30.00
C ALA A 840 -2.07 -18.93 30.66
N ASN A 841 -1.37 -17.82 30.89
CA ASN A 841 -0.13 -17.81 31.62
C ASN A 841 -0.40 -18.26 33.07
N PRO A 842 0.27 -19.31 33.59
CA PRO A 842 0.07 -19.76 34.97
C PRO A 842 0.34 -18.66 36.01
N GLU A 843 1.21 -17.70 35.71
CA GLU A 843 1.52 -16.58 36.61
C GLU A 843 0.36 -15.57 36.71
N ASP A 844 -0.46 -15.43 35.67
CA ASP A 844 -1.67 -14.59 35.68
C ASP A 844 -2.84 -15.28 36.42
N THR A 845 -2.72 -16.59 36.70
CA THR A 845 -3.70 -17.36 37.49
C THR A 845 -3.33 -17.49 38.98
N LEU A 846 -2.22 -16.89 39.41
CA LEU A 846 -1.90 -16.75 40.83
C LEU A 846 -2.68 -15.56 41.39
N ASP A 847 -3.97 -15.77 41.67
CA ASP A 847 -4.70 -14.93 42.62
C ASP A 847 -3.93 -14.97 43.95
N ILE A 848 -3.16 -13.92 44.23
CA ILE A 848 -2.60 -13.68 45.56
C ILE A 848 -3.82 -13.55 46.48
N PRO A 849 -4.04 -14.48 47.43
CA PRO A 849 -5.15 -14.32 48.37
C PRO A 849 -4.88 -13.03 49.12
N GLU A 850 -5.76 -12.04 48.94
CA GLU A 850 -5.74 -10.82 49.71
C GLU A 850 -5.88 -11.24 51.17
N SER A 851 -4.76 -11.22 51.90
CA SER A 851 -4.77 -11.58 53.32
C SER A 851 -5.59 -10.52 54.04
N ASP A 852 -6.78 -10.90 54.48
CA ASP A 852 -7.63 -10.07 55.34
C ASP A 852 -6.82 -9.65 56.58
N PRO A 853 -6.53 -8.35 56.78
CA PRO A 853 -5.83 -7.89 57.97
C PRO A 853 -6.65 -8.03 59.26
N GLY A 854 -7.87 -8.57 59.20
CA GLY A 854 -8.80 -8.76 60.32
C GLY A 854 -9.21 -10.20 60.63
N ALA A 855 -8.59 -11.23 60.04
CA ALA A 855 -8.88 -12.64 60.32
C ALA A 855 -7.98 -13.26 61.41
#